data_AF-A0A3P7E712-F1
#
_entry.id   AF-A0A3P7E712-F1
#
_cell.length_a   1.000
_cell.length_b   1.000
_cell.length_c   1.000
_cell.angle_alpha   90.00
_cell.angle_beta   90.00
_cell.angle_gamma   90.00
#
_symmetry.space_group_name_H-M   'P 1'
#
loop_
_entity.id
_entity.type
_entity.pdbx_description
1 polymer ?
#
loop_
_entity_poly.entity_id
_entity_poly.type
_entity_poly.pdbx_seq_one_letter_code
_entity_poly.pdbx_strand_id
1 'polypeptide(L)'
;MNECGTNEIRPLLHLDISTADADMMSSQYSRPSLSNPTTTNAYFWKQSANTCSYNGDTYGPSDTQSVRAYNLLKQDYEMAIQKLNSTMSSIKTFWSPELKRERQLRKEETAKLVALQRQTGPQNGSGFRVAELETELENCRCKLAEKDETIRRLMERTTAITYHDGGSRMADLETRCNQLESLLEIREEQIRSMDRHFSQLPVAASHAAKDQQIADLEDEIAMLRSERAELPRDFTDKTITPHEINTLRMKMERSELELAQKVAELSTVQTRLQATTEAVEDLRKRVEVFRESSAAKEKHATLLQSDIEALRAKLETKNIQIEQKEKTSERLEADLTVEKNRVSDLRDSNRNYEQKISQLLARIDALEGLLHEKENELEKIKQKLLTNPDVQKEEELQMHLDEANREKVRMQSLINELRHNAEKEKMQQLETFQAENRQLIATIESLQKELADREILLESQSEKIGDLDQELVTAERHCKDRASQLSNDEELAEARKEIESLLRIVQTLEKEKTSMISHYKQLQSKLEDIHKGDVTSTVSQTRPEFSALSTEGSLKSRVEELEEALRESVSITAERELHVAQQKQLSQQLAAQLTECRRELNELRRHVKKLTNNEREEVLRSLEVEKRRHIEQLLQLKHEALVAAIAEKDAHIALLEQSRERPREEIETLRHHKEKLMEKLKEENERRAQLLSCTNLSVANNLSREGDLTTITAVSAPASLPTPRRAVTDQEDDAEGIWA
;
A
#
# COMPACT_ATOMS: atom_id res chain seq x y z
N MET A 1 -60.49 -42.84 -49.60
CA MET A 1 -59.44 -42.82 -50.65
C MET A 1 -58.09 -42.85 -49.96
N ASN A 2 -57.09 -43.45 -50.60
CA ASN A 2 -55.80 -43.74 -49.96
C ASN A 2 -54.92 -42.48 -49.91
N GLU A 3 -54.20 -42.29 -48.80
CA GLU A 3 -52.88 -41.65 -48.80
C GLU A 3 -52.08 -42.07 -47.57
N CYS A 4 -51.58 -43.31 -47.61
CA CYS A 4 -50.64 -43.81 -46.59
C CYS A 4 -49.24 -43.25 -46.87
N GLY A 5 -48.94 -42.07 -46.34
CA GLY A 5 -47.59 -41.50 -46.34
C GLY A 5 -46.61 -42.43 -45.61
N THR A 6 -45.49 -42.78 -46.25
CA THR A 6 -44.54 -43.80 -45.78
C THR A 6 -43.53 -43.25 -44.77
N ASN A 7 -43.26 -44.01 -43.71
CA ASN A 7 -42.19 -43.73 -42.74
C ASN A 7 -40.78 -43.94 -43.36
N GLU A 8 -40.15 -42.88 -43.89
CA GLU A 8 -38.69 -42.89 -44.13
C GLU A 8 -37.93 -42.59 -42.83
N ILE A 9 -37.63 -43.62 -42.05
CA ILE A 9 -36.69 -43.54 -40.93
C ILE A 9 -35.26 -43.58 -41.50
N ARG A 10 -34.65 -42.41 -41.76
CA ARG A 10 -33.23 -42.35 -42.14
C ARG A 10 -32.31 -42.47 -40.92
N PRO A 11 -31.19 -43.23 -40.97
CA PRO A 11 -30.41 -43.55 -39.78
C PRO A 11 -29.56 -42.39 -39.25
N LEU A 12 -29.23 -42.48 -37.97
CA LEU A 12 -28.22 -41.66 -37.30
C LEU A 12 -26.86 -41.80 -37.99
N LEU A 13 -26.27 -40.68 -38.43
CA LEU A 13 -24.84 -40.63 -38.74
C LEU A 13 -24.05 -40.39 -37.44
N HIS A 14 -23.17 -41.33 -37.10
CA HIS A 14 -22.28 -41.25 -35.97
C HIS A 14 -21.23 -40.16 -36.25
N LEU A 15 -21.23 -39.06 -35.48
CA LEU A 15 -20.16 -38.07 -35.54
C LEU A 15 -19.08 -38.46 -34.54
N ASP A 16 -17.99 -39.04 -35.03
CA ASP A 16 -16.84 -39.41 -34.22
C ASP A 16 -16.10 -38.15 -33.74
N ILE A 17 -16.48 -37.64 -32.57
CA ILE A 17 -15.75 -36.58 -31.87
C ILE A 17 -14.49 -37.20 -31.27
N SER A 18 -13.48 -37.42 -32.12
CA SER A 18 -12.14 -37.83 -31.69
C SER A 18 -11.52 -36.72 -30.86
N THR A 19 -11.30 -36.99 -29.58
CA THR A 19 -10.57 -36.12 -28.66
C THR A 19 -9.08 -36.14 -29.02
N ALA A 20 -8.70 -35.31 -29.99
CA ALA A 20 -7.29 -35.03 -30.26
C ALA A 20 -6.73 -34.17 -29.12
N ASP A 21 -5.79 -34.71 -28.36
CA ASP A 21 -5.05 -33.98 -27.32
C ASP A 21 -4.23 -32.85 -27.96
N ALA A 22 -4.83 -31.67 -28.02
CA ALA A 22 -4.19 -30.45 -28.49
C ALA A 22 -3.27 -29.92 -27.38
N ASP A 23 -2.03 -30.42 -27.39
CA ASP A 23 -0.94 -30.06 -26.49
C ASP A 23 -0.78 -28.52 -26.42
N MET A 24 -1.35 -27.90 -25.37
CA MET A 24 -1.30 -26.46 -25.14
C MET A 24 0.08 -26.08 -24.59
N MET A 25 1.08 -26.21 -25.46
CA MET A 25 2.42 -25.67 -25.31
C MET A 25 2.30 -24.23 -24.82
N SER A 26 2.64 -24.03 -23.54
CA SER A 26 2.50 -22.74 -22.85
C SER A 26 3.52 -21.75 -23.43
N SER A 27 3.12 -21.12 -24.53
CA SER A 27 3.95 -20.21 -25.30
C SER A 27 4.43 -19.08 -24.39
N GLN A 28 5.74 -19.02 -24.20
CA GLN A 28 6.40 -18.04 -23.35
C GLN A 28 6.32 -16.66 -24.02
N TYR A 29 5.17 -16.00 -23.86
CA TYR A 29 4.99 -14.58 -24.17
C TYR A 29 5.76 -13.74 -23.14
N SER A 30 7.08 -13.81 -23.23
CA SER A 30 8.04 -12.94 -22.57
C SER A 30 7.78 -11.52 -23.04
N ARG A 31 6.87 -10.83 -22.34
CA ARG A 31 6.59 -9.40 -22.53
C ARG A 31 7.92 -8.65 -22.50
N PRO A 32 8.29 -7.91 -23.56
CA PRO A 32 9.44 -7.03 -23.51
C PRO A 32 9.30 -6.09 -22.31
N SER A 33 10.34 -6.02 -21.48
CA SER A 33 10.39 -5.08 -20.37
C SER A 33 10.23 -3.66 -20.91
N LEU A 34 9.35 -2.88 -20.28
CA LEU A 34 8.98 -1.55 -20.74
C LEU A 34 10.18 -0.60 -20.65
N SER A 35 10.92 -0.46 -21.76
CA SER A 35 12.04 0.46 -21.89
C SER A 35 11.55 1.89 -21.86
N ASN A 36 11.63 2.49 -20.67
CA ASN A 36 11.16 3.84 -20.41
C ASN A 36 12.00 4.83 -21.24
N PRO A 37 11.42 5.63 -22.18
CA PRO A 37 12.19 6.42 -23.15
C PRO A 37 12.92 7.64 -22.53
N THR A 38 12.81 7.83 -21.21
CA THR A 38 13.37 8.96 -20.45
C THR A 38 14.89 9.07 -20.55
N THR A 39 15.61 7.98 -20.82
CA THR A 39 17.08 7.92 -20.87
C THR A 39 17.69 8.89 -21.90
N THR A 40 16.96 9.20 -22.98
CA THR A 40 17.43 10.15 -24.01
C THR A 40 17.55 11.59 -23.50
N ASN A 41 16.71 12.01 -22.54
CA ASN A 41 16.76 13.38 -22.01
C ASN A 41 18.01 13.67 -21.16
N ALA A 42 18.66 12.65 -20.60
CA ALA A 42 19.88 12.83 -19.81
C ALA A 42 21.08 13.33 -20.65
N TYR A 43 21.07 13.07 -21.97
CA TYR A 43 22.08 13.57 -22.90
C TYR A 43 21.79 14.98 -23.43
N PHE A 44 20.53 15.44 -23.37
CA PHE A 44 20.11 16.75 -23.92
C PHE A 44 20.84 17.92 -23.24
N TRP A 45 20.93 17.88 -21.90
CA TRP A 45 21.66 18.88 -21.10
C TRP A 45 23.17 18.62 -21.01
N LYS A 46 23.70 17.61 -21.72
CA LYS A 46 25.08 17.13 -21.58
C LYS A 46 25.89 17.19 -22.88
N GLN A 47 25.33 17.70 -23.97
CA GLN A 47 26.16 18.21 -25.06
C GLN A 47 26.76 19.54 -24.63
N SER A 48 28.02 19.50 -24.22
CA SER A 48 28.83 20.69 -23.95
C SER A 48 28.73 21.65 -25.13
N ALA A 49 28.24 22.87 -24.91
CA ALA A 49 28.39 23.93 -25.88
C ALA A 49 29.89 24.07 -26.20
N ASN A 50 30.24 24.04 -27.48
CA ASN A 50 31.65 23.99 -27.89
C ASN A 50 32.27 25.39 -27.72
N THR A 51 32.68 25.70 -26.49
CA THR A 51 33.26 27.00 -26.09
C THR A 51 34.61 27.17 -26.78
N CYS A 52 34.57 27.73 -27.99
CA CYS A 52 35.76 28.09 -28.75
C CYS A 52 36.58 29.09 -27.94
N SER A 53 37.80 28.68 -27.54
CA SER A 53 38.68 29.51 -26.71
C SER A 53 38.97 30.83 -27.43
N TYR A 54 38.61 31.94 -26.81
CA TYR A 54 38.77 33.29 -27.37
C TYR A 54 40.22 33.76 -27.20
N ASN A 55 41.13 33.12 -27.93
CA ASN A 55 42.52 33.56 -28.04
C ASN A 55 42.54 34.82 -28.92
N GLY A 56 42.42 35.97 -28.28
CA GLY A 56 42.43 37.27 -28.95
C GLY A 56 43.84 37.65 -29.39
N ASP A 57 44.11 37.57 -30.69
CA ASP A 57 45.22 38.28 -31.35
C ASP A 57 44.93 38.46 -32.85
N THR A 58 45.54 39.48 -33.46
CA THR A 58 45.40 39.89 -34.87
C THR A 58 44.08 40.58 -35.28
N TYR A 59 44.20 41.74 -35.92
CA TYR A 59 43.07 42.58 -36.36
C TYR A 59 42.56 42.17 -37.76
N GLY A 60 41.30 41.70 -37.81
CA GLY A 60 40.53 41.50 -39.04
C GLY A 60 40.82 40.17 -39.79
N PRO A 61 39.84 39.60 -40.54
CA PRO A 61 38.44 40.03 -40.72
C PRO A 61 37.51 39.27 -39.75
N SER A 62 37.68 39.53 -38.45
CA SER A 62 36.98 38.87 -37.33
C SER A 62 35.44 38.93 -37.44
N ASP A 63 34.87 40.01 -37.99
CA ASP A 63 33.43 40.12 -38.25
C ASP A 63 32.89 38.96 -39.06
N THR A 64 33.64 38.44 -40.04
CA THR A 64 33.19 37.28 -40.84
C THR A 64 33.04 36.02 -39.98
N GLN A 65 33.79 35.91 -38.88
CA GLN A 65 33.77 34.77 -37.98
C GLN A 65 32.73 34.96 -36.87
N SER A 66 32.61 36.17 -36.31
CA SER A 66 31.53 36.54 -35.39
C SER A 66 30.15 36.43 -36.05
N VAL A 67 29.99 36.89 -37.29
CA VAL A 67 28.74 36.74 -38.06
C VAL A 67 28.45 35.28 -38.38
N ARG A 68 29.46 34.44 -38.68
CA ARG A 68 29.25 32.98 -38.85
C ARG A 68 28.83 32.33 -37.53
N ALA A 69 29.48 32.64 -36.41
CA ALA A 69 29.13 32.12 -35.09
C ALA A 69 27.72 32.56 -34.66
N TYR A 70 27.34 33.81 -34.91
CA TYR A 70 26.00 34.33 -34.66
C TYR A 70 24.93 33.61 -35.51
N ASN A 71 25.18 33.40 -36.81
CA ASN A 71 24.25 32.67 -37.67
C ASN A 71 24.11 31.19 -37.27
N LEU A 72 25.21 30.52 -36.88
CA LEU A 72 25.16 29.17 -36.32
C LEU A 72 24.34 29.12 -35.01
N LEU A 73 24.64 30.00 -34.06
CA LEU A 73 23.92 30.07 -32.78
C LEU A 73 22.43 30.40 -32.97
N LYS A 74 22.10 31.26 -33.95
CA LYS A 74 20.72 31.54 -34.34
C LYS A 74 20.04 30.30 -34.95
N GLN A 75 20.74 29.56 -35.82
CA GLN A 75 20.21 28.33 -36.42
C GLN A 75 20.00 27.24 -35.35
N ASP A 76 20.91 27.10 -34.38
CA ASP A 76 20.76 26.21 -33.23
C ASP A 76 19.59 26.62 -32.33
N TYR A 77 19.39 27.91 -32.09
CA TYR A 77 18.24 28.46 -31.36
C TYR A 77 16.90 28.19 -32.08
N GLU A 78 16.84 28.41 -33.40
CA GLU A 78 15.67 28.08 -34.21
C GLU A 78 15.38 26.57 -34.22
N MET A 79 16.41 25.73 -34.35
CA MET A 79 16.27 24.27 -34.22
C MET A 79 15.84 23.84 -32.80
N ALA A 80 16.32 24.51 -31.75
CA ALA A 80 15.91 24.25 -30.37
C ALA A 80 14.43 24.60 -30.15
N ILE A 81 13.96 25.73 -30.69
CA ILE A 81 12.53 26.10 -30.68
C ILE A 81 11.68 25.10 -31.46
N GLN A 82 12.11 24.67 -32.65
CA GLN A 82 11.39 23.66 -33.44
C GLN A 82 11.30 22.32 -32.69
N LYS A 83 12.40 21.86 -32.07
CA LYS A 83 12.43 20.67 -31.22
C LYS A 83 11.53 20.82 -29.99
N LEU A 84 11.57 21.97 -29.30
CA LEU A 84 10.71 22.26 -28.15
C LEU A 84 9.22 22.24 -28.55
N ASN A 85 8.85 22.89 -29.65
CA ASN A 85 7.47 22.88 -30.18
C ASN A 85 7.04 21.48 -30.62
N SER A 86 7.94 20.67 -31.20
CA SER A 86 7.68 19.26 -31.52
C SER A 86 7.44 18.43 -30.25
N THR A 87 8.28 18.56 -29.22
CA THR A 87 8.11 17.89 -27.93
C THR A 87 6.84 18.34 -27.21
N MET A 88 6.53 19.64 -27.22
CA MET A 88 5.30 20.21 -26.67
C MET A 88 4.05 19.67 -27.38
N SER A 89 4.11 19.51 -28.70
CA SER A 89 3.03 18.91 -29.51
C SER A 89 2.89 17.42 -29.23
N SER A 90 4.02 16.69 -29.13
CA SER A 90 4.05 15.28 -28.74
C SER A 90 3.37 15.09 -27.38
N ILE A 91 3.77 15.84 -26.35
CA ILE A 91 3.17 15.82 -25.00
C ILE A 91 1.67 16.13 -25.04
N LYS A 92 1.23 17.15 -25.81
CA LYS A 92 -0.21 17.46 -26.00
C LYS A 92 -1.00 16.32 -26.65
N THR A 93 -0.35 15.41 -27.39
CA THR A 93 -0.96 14.18 -27.95
C THR A 93 -0.67 12.92 -27.13
N PHE A 94 0.19 12.98 -26.11
CA PHE A 94 0.64 11.84 -25.33
C PHE A 94 -0.34 11.49 -24.21
N TRP A 95 -1.48 10.93 -24.58
CA TRP A 95 -2.40 10.31 -23.62
C TRP A 95 -1.75 9.07 -23.01
N SER A 96 -1.73 9.00 -21.68
CA SER A 96 -1.23 7.85 -20.92
C SER A 96 -1.98 6.55 -21.27
N PRO A 97 -1.35 5.36 -21.15
CA PRO A 97 -1.97 4.08 -21.49
C PRO A 97 -3.28 3.86 -20.72
N GLU A 98 -3.31 4.22 -19.45
CA GLU A 98 -4.49 4.22 -18.57
C GLU A 98 -5.62 5.05 -19.15
N LEU A 99 -5.37 6.32 -19.50
CA LEU A 99 -6.44 7.20 -20.01
C LEU A 99 -6.93 6.77 -21.42
N LYS A 100 -6.08 6.15 -22.23
CA LYS A 100 -6.51 5.49 -23.49
C LYS A 100 -7.42 4.30 -23.21
N ARG A 101 -7.08 3.43 -22.24
CA ARG A 101 -7.88 2.26 -21.83
C ARG A 101 -9.22 2.69 -21.24
N GLU A 102 -9.21 3.66 -20.34
CA GLU A 102 -10.37 4.33 -19.73
C GLU A 102 -11.33 4.89 -20.79
N ARG A 103 -10.81 5.64 -21.78
CA ARG A 103 -11.61 6.18 -22.89
C ARG A 103 -12.13 5.10 -23.83
N GLN A 104 -11.34 4.05 -24.08
CA GLN A 104 -11.78 2.92 -24.91
C GLN A 104 -12.90 2.14 -24.22
N LEU A 105 -12.81 1.90 -22.91
CA LEU A 105 -13.88 1.29 -22.11
C LEU A 105 -15.16 2.13 -22.16
N ARG A 106 -15.09 3.46 -21.95
CA ARG A 106 -16.28 4.32 -22.12
C ARG A 106 -16.81 4.36 -23.56
N LYS A 107 -15.96 4.20 -24.57
CA LYS A 107 -16.38 4.09 -25.98
C LYS A 107 -17.09 2.76 -26.26
N GLU A 108 -16.66 1.67 -25.63
CA GLU A 108 -17.32 0.36 -25.70
C GLU A 108 -18.61 0.31 -24.88
N GLU A 109 -18.65 0.98 -23.73
CA GLU A 109 -19.84 1.16 -22.89
C GLU A 109 -20.91 2.00 -23.60
N THR A 110 -20.54 3.15 -24.15
CA THR A 110 -21.45 3.96 -24.97
C THR A 110 -21.86 3.24 -26.26
N ALA A 111 -20.99 2.44 -26.88
CA ALA A 111 -21.39 1.57 -27.99
C ALA A 111 -22.37 0.46 -27.57
N LYS A 112 -22.21 -0.14 -26.37
CA LYS A 112 -23.19 -1.10 -25.79
C LYS A 112 -24.52 -0.42 -25.50
N LEU A 113 -24.51 0.80 -24.93
CA LEU A 113 -25.73 1.59 -24.69
C LEU A 113 -26.43 1.96 -26.00
N VAL A 114 -25.69 2.37 -27.04
CA VAL A 114 -26.26 2.66 -28.37
C VAL A 114 -26.73 1.38 -29.08
N ALA A 115 -26.09 0.23 -28.85
CA ALA A 115 -26.57 -1.05 -29.37
C ALA A 115 -27.88 -1.48 -28.69
N LEU A 116 -27.96 -1.37 -27.36
CA LEU A 116 -29.20 -1.59 -26.59
C LEU A 116 -30.30 -0.60 -27.02
N GLN A 117 -29.97 0.70 -27.16
CA GLN A 117 -30.91 1.72 -27.64
C GLN A 117 -31.29 1.54 -29.12
N ARG A 118 -30.51 0.80 -29.92
CA ARG A 118 -30.91 0.34 -31.26
C ARG A 118 -31.76 -0.94 -31.22
N GLN A 119 -31.74 -1.70 -30.14
CA GLN A 119 -32.64 -2.84 -29.92
C GLN A 119 -33.96 -2.40 -29.27
N THR A 120 -33.97 -1.37 -28.43
CA THR A 120 -35.19 -0.80 -27.80
C THR A 120 -35.73 0.44 -28.52
N GLY A 121 -34.99 0.97 -29.49
CA GLY A 121 -35.37 2.16 -30.25
C GLY A 121 -36.56 1.91 -31.20
N PRO A 122 -37.52 2.84 -31.30
CA PRO A 122 -38.86 2.60 -31.86
C PRO A 122 -38.92 2.32 -33.38
N GLN A 123 -37.79 2.24 -34.08
CA GLN A 123 -37.72 2.00 -35.53
C GLN A 123 -37.09 0.64 -35.91
N ASN A 124 -36.66 -0.18 -34.93
CA ASN A 124 -36.00 -1.47 -35.18
C ASN A 124 -36.80 -2.68 -34.64
N GLY A 125 -38.07 -2.80 -35.06
CA GLY A 125 -38.88 -4.02 -34.89
C GLY A 125 -39.37 -4.36 -33.47
N SER A 126 -38.63 -3.99 -32.42
CA SER A 126 -39.08 -4.15 -31.03
C SER A 126 -40.29 -3.29 -30.69
N GLY A 127 -40.37 -2.06 -31.23
CA GLY A 127 -41.56 -1.22 -31.11
C GLY A 127 -42.81 -1.86 -31.72
N PHE A 128 -42.66 -2.60 -32.83
CA PHE A 128 -43.76 -3.39 -33.40
C PHE A 128 -44.13 -4.53 -32.46
N ARG A 129 -43.15 -5.28 -31.94
CA ARG A 129 -43.35 -6.39 -31.02
C ARG A 129 -43.93 -6.00 -29.66
N VAL A 130 -43.61 -4.81 -29.16
CA VAL A 130 -44.20 -4.23 -27.95
C VAL A 130 -45.63 -3.78 -28.22
N ALA A 131 -45.90 -3.11 -29.34
CA ALA A 131 -47.27 -2.77 -29.73
C ALA A 131 -48.13 -4.03 -29.97
N GLU A 132 -47.58 -5.07 -30.59
CA GLU A 132 -48.22 -6.40 -30.69
C GLU A 132 -48.56 -6.93 -29.30
N LEU A 133 -47.59 -7.04 -28.39
CA LEU A 133 -47.80 -7.52 -27.01
C LEU A 133 -48.77 -6.65 -26.18
N GLU A 134 -48.79 -5.34 -26.40
CA GLU A 134 -49.76 -4.41 -25.78
C GLU A 134 -51.18 -4.67 -26.33
N THR A 135 -51.33 -4.85 -27.65
CA THR A 135 -52.62 -5.22 -28.24
C THR A 135 -53.06 -6.64 -27.85
N GLU A 136 -52.13 -7.58 -27.67
CA GLU A 136 -52.43 -8.92 -27.16
C GLU A 136 -52.87 -8.88 -25.69
N LEU A 137 -52.21 -8.08 -24.85
CA LEU A 137 -52.61 -7.84 -23.45
C LEU A 137 -54.00 -7.23 -23.36
N GLU A 138 -54.30 -6.20 -24.17
CA GLU A 138 -55.61 -5.55 -24.16
C GLU A 138 -56.71 -6.46 -24.72
N ASN A 139 -56.40 -7.27 -25.75
CA ASN A 139 -57.27 -8.32 -26.27
C ASN A 139 -57.52 -9.42 -25.22
N CYS A 140 -56.52 -9.77 -24.41
CA CYS A 140 -56.68 -10.69 -23.27
C CYS A 140 -57.55 -10.09 -22.15
N ARG A 141 -57.41 -8.79 -21.86
CA ARG A 141 -58.27 -8.07 -20.90
C ARG A 141 -59.73 -8.05 -21.36
N CYS A 142 -59.98 -7.73 -22.64
CA CYS A 142 -61.34 -7.77 -23.21
C CYS A 142 -61.96 -9.17 -23.08
N LYS A 143 -61.23 -10.22 -23.46
CA LYS A 143 -61.67 -11.62 -23.34
C LYS A 143 -61.86 -12.10 -21.89
N LEU A 144 -61.17 -11.48 -20.93
CA LEU A 144 -61.38 -11.76 -19.51
C LEU A 144 -62.68 -11.10 -19.03
N ALA A 145 -62.87 -9.81 -19.33
CA ALA A 145 -64.10 -9.08 -19.00
C ALA A 145 -65.34 -9.72 -19.64
N GLU A 146 -65.26 -10.19 -20.90
CA GLU A 146 -66.33 -10.96 -21.54
C GLU A 146 -66.67 -12.26 -20.78
N LYS A 147 -65.65 -12.97 -20.27
CA LYS A 147 -65.85 -14.19 -19.47
C LYS A 147 -66.48 -13.89 -18.14
N ASP A 148 -65.97 -12.91 -17.39
CA ASP A 148 -66.52 -12.49 -16.11
C ASP A 148 -67.98 -12.04 -16.26
N GLU A 149 -68.30 -11.35 -17.36
CA GLU A 149 -69.65 -10.95 -17.73
C GLU A 149 -70.55 -12.15 -18.11
N THR A 150 -70.03 -13.20 -18.76
CA THR A 150 -70.78 -14.47 -18.93
C THR A 150 -70.99 -15.23 -17.63
N ILE A 151 -70.00 -15.23 -16.73
CA ILE A 151 -70.10 -15.87 -15.40
C ILE A 151 -71.16 -15.16 -14.57
N ARG A 152 -71.14 -13.82 -14.53
CA ARG A 152 -72.14 -12.99 -13.85
C ARG A 152 -73.56 -13.29 -14.35
N ARG A 153 -73.77 -13.32 -15.67
CA ARG A 153 -75.08 -13.67 -16.26
C ARG A 153 -75.52 -15.11 -16.00
N LEU A 154 -74.58 -16.06 -15.91
CA LEU A 154 -74.88 -17.44 -15.50
C LEU A 154 -75.26 -17.51 -14.01
N MET A 155 -74.59 -16.76 -13.14
CA MET A 155 -74.93 -16.65 -11.72
C MET A 155 -76.31 -16.01 -11.53
N GLU A 156 -76.60 -14.89 -12.18
CA GLU A 156 -77.92 -14.22 -12.13
C GLU A 156 -79.04 -15.11 -12.66
N ARG A 157 -78.81 -15.86 -13.74
CA ARG A 157 -79.77 -16.85 -14.25
C ARG A 157 -79.96 -18.02 -13.29
N THR A 158 -78.92 -18.41 -12.55
CA THR A 158 -79.01 -19.49 -11.55
C THR A 158 -79.75 -19.02 -10.29
N THR A 159 -79.44 -17.84 -9.76
CA THR A 159 -80.12 -17.29 -8.57
C THR A 159 -81.60 -17.00 -8.84
N ALA A 160 -81.93 -16.47 -10.03
CA ALA A 160 -83.33 -16.27 -10.45
C ALA A 160 -84.14 -17.58 -10.48
N ILE A 161 -83.53 -18.71 -10.87
CA ILE A 161 -84.18 -20.03 -10.84
C ILE A 161 -84.33 -20.54 -9.40
N THR A 162 -83.32 -20.37 -8.54
CA THR A 162 -83.37 -20.88 -7.16
C THR A 162 -84.43 -20.21 -6.29
N TYR A 163 -84.71 -18.92 -6.49
CA TYR A 163 -85.66 -18.18 -5.64
C TYR A 163 -87.16 -18.41 -5.94
N HIS A 164 -87.51 -19.06 -7.06
CA HIS A 164 -88.92 -19.27 -7.42
C HIS A 164 -89.30 -20.70 -7.86
N ASP A 165 -88.43 -21.43 -8.58
CA ASP A 165 -88.75 -22.78 -9.07
C ASP A 165 -88.14 -23.88 -8.18
N GLY A 166 -86.86 -23.73 -7.80
CA GLY A 166 -86.14 -24.74 -7.03
C GLY A 166 -86.74 -25.05 -5.66
N GLY A 167 -87.17 -24.02 -4.91
CA GLY A 167 -87.81 -24.20 -3.60
C GLY A 167 -89.17 -24.88 -3.69
N SER A 168 -90.03 -24.43 -4.60
CA SER A 168 -91.37 -24.99 -4.84
C SER A 168 -91.27 -26.47 -5.21
N ARG A 169 -90.41 -26.81 -6.16
CA ARG A 169 -90.19 -28.20 -6.61
C ARG A 169 -89.61 -29.10 -5.51
N MET A 170 -88.83 -28.58 -4.56
CA MET A 170 -88.36 -29.37 -3.43
C MET A 170 -89.50 -29.69 -2.46
N ALA A 171 -90.31 -28.69 -2.11
CA ALA A 171 -91.49 -28.88 -1.25
C ALA A 171 -92.54 -29.81 -1.89
N ASP A 172 -92.73 -29.75 -3.21
CA ASP A 172 -93.58 -30.68 -3.97
C ASP A 172 -93.06 -32.13 -3.91
N LEU A 173 -91.74 -32.32 -3.90
CA LEU A 173 -91.13 -33.65 -3.77
C LEU A 173 -91.22 -34.17 -2.34
N GLU A 174 -90.93 -33.35 -1.34
CA GLU A 174 -91.06 -33.70 0.09
C GLU A 174 -92.50 -34.07 0.44
N THR A 175 -93.48 -33.25 0.05
CA THR A 175 -94.90 -33.57 0.27
C THR A 175 -95.34 -34.84 -0.46
N ARG A 176 -94.82 -35.12 -1.67
CA ARG A 176 -95.11 -36.37 -2.38
C ARG A 176 -94.43 -37.60 -1.76
N CYS A 177 -93.25 -37.47 -1.17
CA CYS A 177 -92.63 -38.53 -0.37
C CYS A 177 -93.49 -38.85 0.86
N ASN A 178 -93.88 -37.85 1.64
CA ASN A 178 -94.73 -38.01 2.82
C ASN A 178 -96.09 -38.68 2.47
N GLN A 179 -96.67 -38.36 1.30
CA GLN A 179 -97.87 -39.03 0.78
C GLN A 179 -97.63 -40.51 0.44
N LEU A 180 -96.47 -40.85 -0.15
CA LEU A 180 -96.13 -42.24 -0.49
C LEU A 180 -95.84 -43.08 0.75
N GLU A 181 -95.18 -42.52 1.76
CA GLU A 181 -94.91 -43.19 3.04
C GLU A 181 -96.23 -43.50 3.78
N SER A 182 -97.15 -42.52 3.86
CA SER A 182 -98.49 -42.74 4.42
C SER A 182 -99.28 -43.82 3.66
N LEU A 183 -99.17 -43.86 2.32
CA LEU A 183 -99.81 -44.90 1.51
C LEU A 183 -99.20 -46.29 1.71
N LEU A 184 -97.90 -46.40 1.98
CA LEU A 184 -97.24 -47.66 2.32
C LEU A 184 -97.70 -48.18 3.68
N GLU A 185 -97.71 -47.32 4.72
CA GLU A 185 -98.17 -47.68 6.07
C GLU A 185 -99.61 -48.22 6.07
N ILE A 186 -100.51 -47.59 5.30
CA ILE A 186 -101.90 -48.06 5.10
C ILE A 186 -101.94 -49.45 4.45
N ARG A 187 -101.07 -49.73 3.48
CA ARG A 187 -101.02 -51.05 2.81
C ARG A 187 -100.44 -52.13 3.71
N GLU A 188 -99.45 -51.81 4.53
CA GLU A 188 -98.91 -52.75 5.51
C GLU A 188 -99.93 -53.12 6.59
N GLU A 189 -100.73 -52.17 7.09
CA GLU A 189 -101.81 -52.50 8.02
C GLU A 189 -102.92 -53.32 7.33
N GLN A 190 -103.21 -53.09 6.05
CA GLN A 190 -104.12 -53.96 5.30
C GLN A 190 -103.60 -55.39 5.16
N ILE A 191 -102.31 -55.58 4.87
CA ILE A 191 -101.67 -56.91 4.81
C ILE A 191 -101.71 -57.57 6.20
N ARG A 192 -101.29 -56.87 7.26
CA ARG A 192 -101.33 -57.38 8.64
C ARG A 192 -102.78 -57.64 9.11
N SER A 193 -103.76 -56.90 8.63
CA SER A 193 -105.19 -57.18 8.86
C SER A 193 -105.66 -58.43 8.12
N MET A 194 -105.23 -58.64 6.86
CA MET A 194 -105.51 -59.86 6.10
C MET A 194 -104.88 -61.08 6.76
N ASP A 195 -103.62 -61.02 7.17
CA ASP A 195 -102.92 -62.13 7.84
C ASP A 195 -103.61 -62.52 9.16
N ARG A 196 -104.06 -61.54 9.96
CA ARG A 196 -104.89 -61.79 11.15
C ARG A 196 -106.21 -62.48 10.77
N HIS A 197 -106.84 -62.10 9.67
CA HIS A 197 -108.10 -62.68 9.20
C HIS A 197 -107.93 -64.11 8.66
N PHE A 198 -106.86 -64.37 7.90
CA PHE A 198 -106.50 -65.71 7.43
C PHE A 198 -106.12 -66.63 8.60
N SER A 199 -105.41 -66.12 9.61
CA SER A 199 -105.08 -66.85 10.84
C SER A 199 -106.31 -67.21 11.69
N GLN A 200 -107.44 -66.52 11.50
CA GLN A 200 -108.71 -66.79 12.19
C GLN A 200 -109.63 -67.74 11.40
N LEU A 201 -109.33 -68.07 10.14
CA LEU A 201 -110.12 -69.04 9.38
C LEU A 201 -109.87 -70.45 9.95
N PRO A 202 -110.93 -71.23 10.29
CA PRO A 202 -110.80 -72.53 10.94
C PRO A 202 -110.42 -73.65 9.94
N VAL A 203 -109.43 -73.40 9.09
CA VAL A 203 -108.96 -74.33 8.04
C VAL A 203 -108.54 -75.68 8.64
N ALA A 204 -107.85 -75.67 9.78
CA ALA A 204 -107.46 -76.88 10.51
C ALA A 204 -108.66 -77.76 10.90
N ALA A 205 -109.78 -77.15 11.31
CA ALA A 205 -111.01 -77.89 11.64
C ALA A 205 -111.68 -78.46 10.38
N SER A 206 -111.64 -77.73 9.25
CA SER A 206 -112.15 -78.25 7.97
C SER A 206 -111.31 -79.37 7.37
N HIS A 207 -110.03 -79.48 7.72
CA HIS A 207 -109.21 -80.64 7.37
C HIS A 207 -109.55 -81.82 8.28
N ALA A 208 -109.47 -81.66 9.61
CA ALA A 208 -109.81 -82.71 10.56
C ALA A 208 -111.21 -83.32 10.35
N ALA A 209 -112.21 -82.52 9.98
CA ALA A 209 -113.55 -83.02 9.65
C ALA A 209 -113.60 -83.88 8.37
N LYS A 210 -112.76 -83.58 7.37
CA LYS A 210 -112.63 -84.41 6.15
C LYS A 210 -111.82 -85.66 6.41
N ASP A 211 -110.76 -85.55 7.20
CA ASP A 211 -109.91 -86.69 7.56
C ASP A 211 -110.71 -87.72 8.40
N GLN A 212 -111.58 -87.25 9.31
CA GLN A 212 -112.56 -88.11 9.98
C GLN A 212 -113.56 -88.73 9.00
N GLN A 213 -114.16 -87.95 8.09
CA GLN A 213 -115.10 -88.49 7.11
C GLN A 213 -114.46 -89.52 6.15
N ILE A 214 -113.15 -89.40 5.87
CA ILE A 214 -112.40 -90.40 5.12
C ILE A 214 -112.28 -91.70 5.94
N ALA A 215 -111.91 -91.60 7.23
CA ALA A 215 -111.85 -92.77 8.11
C ALA A 215 -113.21 -93.47 8.26
N ASP A 216 -114.29 -92.70 8.46
CA ASP A 216 -115.66 -93.24 8.56
C ASP A 216 -116.07 -94.02 7.29
N LEU A 217 -115.68 -93.53 6.11
CA LEU A 217 -115.92 -94.19 4.82
C LEU A 217 -114.99 -95.39 4.58
N GLU A 218 -113.76 -95.38 5.10
CA GLU A 218 -112.85 -96.53 5.05
C GLU A 218 -113.37 -97.69 5.93
N ASP A 219 -113.95 -97.39 7.09
CA ASP A 219 -114.65 -98.36 7.95
C ASP A 219 -115.96 -98.87 7.31
N GLU A 220 -116.76 -98.02 6.67
CA GLU A 220 -117.94 -98.47 5.89
C GLU A 220 -117.53 -99.41 4.75
N ILE A 221 -116.45 -99.09 4.03
CA ILE A 221 -115.88 -99.95 2.98
C ILE A 221 -115.34 -101.26 3.57
N ALA A 222 -114.79 -101.27 4.79
CA ALA A 222 -114.37 -102.48 5.48
C ALA A 222 -115.57 -103.36 5.88
N MET A 223 -116.63 -102.76 6.44
CA MET A 223 -117.90 -103.43 6.75
C MET A 223 -118.53 -104.09 5.51
N LEU A 224 -118.69 -103.34 4.42
CA LEU A 224 -119.27 -103.84 3.16
C LEU A 224 -118.41 -104.93 2.49
N ARG A 225 -117.08 -104.90 2.70
CA ARG A 225 -116.18 -106.00 2.29
C ARG A 225 -116.39 -107.25 3.17
N SER A 226 -116.72 -107.08 4.44
CA SER A 226 -117.01 -108.20 5.35
C SER A 226 -118.37 -108.85 5.05
N GLU A 227 -119.44 -108.06 4.89
CA GLU A 227 -120.77 -108.61 4.51
C GLU A 227 -120.70 -109.38 3.18
N ARG A 228 -119.92 -108.87 2.21
CA ARG A 228 -119.69 -109.53 0.93
C ARG A 228 -118.91 -110.85 1.04
N ALA A 229 -118.22 -111.10 2.15
CA ALA A 229 -117.55 -112.38 2.42
C ALA A 229 -118.51 -113.44 2.99
N GLU A 230 -119.56 -113.04 3.72
CA GLU A 230 -120.51 -113.96 4.37
C GLU A 230 -121.71 -114.35 3.50
N LEU A 231 -122.04 -113.58 2.46
CA LEU A 231 -123.16 -113.92 1.57
C LEU A 231 -122.93 -115.26 0.83
N PRO A 232 -123.87 -116.23 0.91
CA PRO A 232 -123.73 -117.53 0.26
C PRO A 232 -123.43 -117.44 -1.24
N ARG A 233 -122.43 -118.20 -1.67
CA ARG A 233 -121.92 -118.21 -3.05
C ARG A 233 -122.87 -118.97 -3.98
N ASP A 234 -123.88 -118.28 -4.48
CA ASP A 234 -124.93 -118.85 -5.34
C ASP A 234 -124.36 -119.25 -6.71
N PHE A 235 -124.02 -120.54 -6.86
CA PHE A 235 -123.51 -121.15 -8.10
C PHE A 235 -124.63 -121.45 -9.12
N THR A 236 -125.66 -120.61 -9.21
CA THR A 236 -126.52 -120.61 -10.39
C THR A 236 -125.72 -120.06 -11.58
N ASP A 237 -125.23 -120.98 -12.42
CA ASP A 237 -124.54 -120.69 -13.70
C ASP A 237 -125.45 -119.90 -14.65
N LYS A 238 -125.50 -118.59 -14.42
CA LYS A 238 -126.01 -117.61 -15.37
C LYS A 238 -125.03 -117.59 -16.53
N THR A 239 -125.24 -118.53 -17.45
CA THR A 239 -124.49 -118.68 -18.69
C THR A 239 -124.57 -117.35 -19.41
N ILE A 240 -123.49 -116.55 -19.29
CA ILE A 240 -123.56 -115.10 -19.45
C ILE A 240 -124.20 -114.80 -20.80
N THR A 241 -125.39 -114.20 -20.79
CA THR A 241 -126.18 -114.12 -22.02
C THR A 241 -125.40 -113.32 -23.07
N PRO A 242 -125.62 -113.51 -24.38
CA PRO A 242 -124.95 -112.72 -25.40
C PRO A 242 -125.11 -111.20 -25.18
N HIS A 243 -126.20 -110.78 -24.53
CA HIS A 243 -126.44 -109.40 -24.12
C HIS A 243 -125.61 -108.97 -22.89
N GLU A 244 -125.44 -109.82 -21.88
CA GLU A 244 -124.55 -109.56 -20.74
C GLU A 244 -123.06 -109.59 -21.12
N ILE A 245 -122.63 -110.53 -21.98
CA ILE A 245 -121.27 -110.52 -22.57
C ILE A 245 -121.08 -109.24 -23.37
N ASN A 246 -122.04 -108.84 -24.20
CA ASN A 246 -121.98 -107.58 -24.92
C ASN A 246 -121.95 -106.37 -23.96
N THR A 247 -122.68 -106.41 -22.84
CA THR A 247 -122.69 -105.34 -21.83
C THR A 247 -121.36 -105.24 -21.08
N LEU A 248 -120.74 -106.37 -20.72
CA LEU A 248 -119.41 -106.41 -20.13
C LEU A 248 -118.35 -105.94 -21.13
N ARG A 249 -118.44 -106.35 -22.40
CA ARG A 249 -117.60 -105.84 -23.49
C ARG A 249 -117.75 -104.33 -23.66
N MET A 250 -118.98 -103.80 -23.76
CA MET A 250 -119.19 -102.36 -23.90
C MET A 250 -118.76 -101.56 -22.67
N LYS A 251 -118.79 -102.17 -21.46
CA LYS A 251 -118.16 -101.58 -20.26
C LYS A 251 -116.63 -101.61 -20.33
N MET A 252 -116.03 -102.67 -20.86
CA MET A 252 -114.60 -102.81 -21.07
C MET A 252 -114.10 -101.79 -22.11
N GLU A 253 -114.70 -101.77 -23.31
CA GLU A 253 -114.48 -100.77 -24.38
C GLU A 253 -114.65 -99.34 -23.84
N ARG A 254 -115.67 -99.08 -23.01
CA ARG A 254 -115.84 -97.79 -22.34
C ARG A 254 -114.74 -97.48 -21.34
N SER A 255 -114.32 -98.43 -20.52
CA SER A 255 -113.21 -98.24 -19.57
C SER A 255 -111.86 -98.06 -20.26
N GLU A 256 -111.65 -98.68 -21.41
CA GLU A 256 -110.48 -98.49 -22.28
C GLU A 256 -110.49 -97.08 -22.89
N LEU A 257 -111.66 -96.59 -23.35
CA LEU A 257 -111.83 -95.21 -23.81
C LEU A 257 -111.64 -94.18 -22.68
N GLU A 258 -112.18 -94.43 -21.48
CA GLU A 258 -112.01 -93.56 -20.31
C GLU A 258 -110.55 -93.57 -19.82
N LEU A 259 -109.85 -94.72 -19.85
CA LEU A 259 -108.43 -94.82 -19.54
C LEU A 259 -107.56 -94.14 -20.61
N ALA A 260 -107.88 -94.29 -21.89
CA ALA A 260 -107.22 -93.55 -22.98
C ALA A 260 -107.43 -92.03 -22.86
N GLN A 261 -108.63 -91.58 -22.47
CA GLN A 261 -108.89 -90.18 -22.13
C GLN A 261 -108.06 -89.72 -20.94
N LYS A 262 -107.90 -90.53 -19.89
CA LYS A 262 -107.03 -90.18 -18.75
C LYS A 262 -105.54 -90.18 -19.09
N VAL A 263 -105.07 -91.03 -19.99
CA VAL A 263 -103.70 -90.96 -20.53
C VAL A 263 -103.52 -89.69 -21.37
N ALA A 264 -104.51 -89.29 -22.17
CA ALA A 264 -104.49 -88.04 -22.91
C ALA A 264 -104.48 -86.82 -21.97
N GLU A 265 -105.38 -86.77 -20.98
CA GLU A 265 -105.41 -85.73 -19.93
C GLU A 265 -104.06 -85.63 -19.21
N LEU A 266 -103.51 -86.76 -18.74
CA LEU A 266 -102.20 -86.80 -18.07
C LEU A 266 -101.09 -86.25 -18.96
N SER A 267 -101.05 -86.57 -20.25
CA SER A 267 -100.04 -86.00 -21.17
C SER A 267 -100.23 -84.49 -21.39
N THR A 268 -101.46 -83.97 -21.41
CA THR A 268 -101.71 -82.52 -21.44
C THR A 268 -101.35 -81.82 -20.14
N VAL A 269 -101.49 -82.48 -18.99
CA VAL A 269 -101.05 -81.96 -17.68
C VAL A 269 -99.54 -82.01 -17.57
N GLN A 270 -98.88 -83.08 -18.04
CA GLN A 270 -97.43 -83.23 -18.05
C GLN A 270 -96.76 -82.19 -18.96
N THR A 271 -97.29 -81.94 -20.15
CA THR A 271 -96.77 -80.89 -21.06
C THR A 271 -97.02 -79.48 -20.52
N ARG A 272 -98.16 -79.22 -19.86
CA ARG A 272 -98.37 -77.96 -19.12
C ARG A 272 -97.39 -77.79 -17.96
N LEU A 273 -97.16 -78.84 -17.17
CA LEU A 273 -96.20 -78.83 -16.07
C LEU A 273 -94.80 -78.52 -16.60
N GLN A 274 -94.35 -79.22 -17.65
CA GLN A 274 -93.07 -78.98 -18.29
C GLN A 274 -92.94 -77.52 -18.77
N ALA A 275 -93.93 -77.00 -19.49
CA ALA A 275 -93.93 -75.60 -19.93
C ALA A 275 -93.89 -74.60 -18.76
N THR A 276 -94.55 -74.90 -17.63
CA THR A 276 -94.43 -74.06 -16.42
C THR A 276 -93.07 -74.17 -15.75
N THR A 277 -92.42 -75.34 -15.75
CA THR A 277 -91.05 -75.47 -15.23
C THR A 277 -90.02 -74.75 -16.10
N GLU A 278 -90.14 -74.85 -17.43
CA GLU A 278 -89.31 -74.11 -18.38
C GLU A 278 -89.49 -72.59 -18.22
N ALA A 279 -90.72 -72.11 -18.06
CA ALA A 279 -91.01 -70.70 -17.77
C ALA A 279 -90.44 -70.23 -16.42
N VAL A 280 -90.50 -71.08 -15.37
CA VAL A 280 -89.89 -70.78 -14.06
C VAL A 280 -88.36 -70.73 -14.15
N GLU A 281 -87.74 -71.62 -14.94
CA GLU A 281 -86.30 -71.54 -15.19
C GLU A 281 -85.89 -70.29 -15.97
N ASP A 282 -86.66 -69.88 -16.98
CA ASP A 282 -86.39 -68.65 -17.72
C ASP A 282 -86.59 -67.39 -16.88
N LEU A 283 -87.56 -67.39 -15.96
CA LEU A 283 -87.69 -66.34 -14.95
C LEU A 283 -86.49 -66.33 -13.99
N ARG A 284 -86.00 -67.50 -13.54
CA ARG A 284 -84.77 -67.60 -12.72
C ARG A 284 -83.55 -67.05 -13.47
N LYS A 285 -83.33 -67.45 -14.73
CA LYS A 285 -82.25 -66.94 -15.59
C LYS A 285 -82.31 -65.41 -15.72
N ARG A 286 -83.51 -64.85 -15.93
CA ARG A 286 -83.72 -63.38 -16.00
C ARG A 286 -83.43 -62.68 -14.67
N VAL A 287 -83.87 -63.23 -13.55
CA VAL A 287 -83.58 -62.69 -12.21
C VAL A 287 -82.07 -62.69 -11.94
N GLU A 288 -81.34 -63.72 -12.35
CA GLU A 288 -79.90 -63.77 -12.13
C GLU A 288 -79.14 -62.78 -13.03
N VAL A 289 -79.52 -62.63 -14.31
CA VAL A 289 -78.98 -61.55 -15.17
C VAL A 289 -79.27 -60.15 -14.59
N PHE A 290 -80.43 -59.95 -13.93
CA PHE A 290 -80.69 -58.71 -13.22
C PHE A 290 -79.85 -58.54 -11.95
N ARG A 291 -79.55 -59.61 -11.20
CA ARG A 291 -78.59 -59.57 -10.08
C ARG A 291 -77.18 -59.22 -10.55
N GLU A 292 -76.68 -59.88 -11.59
CA GLU A 292 -75.38 -59.60 -12.19
C GLU A 292 -75.31 -58.13 -12.67
N SER A 293 -76.34 -57.65 -13.36
CA SER A 293 -76.45 -56.25 -13.79
C SER A 293 -76.47 -55.27 -12.61
N SER A 294 -77.14 -55.61 -11.51
CA SER A 294 -77.18 -54.80 -10.29
C SER A 294 -75.82 -54.75 -9.61
N ALA A 295 -75.17 -55.91 -9.40
CA ALA A 295 -73.84 -56.01 -8.80
C ALA A 295 -72.75 -55.35 -9.65
N ALA A 296 -72.90 -55.33 -10.99
CA ALA A 296 -72.02 -54.57 -11.88
C ALA A 296 -72.19 -53.04 -11.71
N LYS A 297 -73.44 -52.56 -11.59
CA LYS A 297 -73.73 -51.14 -11.33
C LYS A 297 -73.27 -50.70 -9.94
N GLU A 298 -73.42 -51.56 -8.94
CA GLU A 298 -72.93 -51.34 -7.57
C GLU A 298 -71.39 -51.20 -7.55
N LYS A 299 -70.67 -52.12 -8.20
CA LYS A 299 -69.20 -52.02 -8.38
C LYS A 299 -68.77 -50.75 -9.13
N HIS A 300 -69.56 -50.30 -10.12
CA HIS A 300 -69.30 -49.05 -10.81
C HIS A 300 -69.55 -47.82 -9.91
N ALA A 301 -70.58 -47.86 -9.06
CA ALA A 301 -70.87 -46.81 -8.09
C ALA A 301 -69.79 -46.70 -7.00
N THR A 302 -69.28 -47.83 -6.48
CA THR A 302 -68.19 -47.81 -5.49
C THR A 302 -66.85 -47.36 -6.07
N LEU A 303 -66.55 -47.67 -7.34
CA LEU A 303 -65.40 -47.10 -8.05
C LEU A 303 -65.53 -45.59 -8.19
N LEU A 304 -66.67 -45.08 -8.68
CA LEU A 304 -66.91 -43.63 -8.78
C LEU A 304 -66.85 -42.92 -7.42
N GLN A 305 -67.36 -43.54 -6.36
CA GLN A 305 -67.27 -43.01 -5.00
C GLN A 305 -65.80 -42.87 -4.56
N SER A 306 -64.98 -43.90 -4.81
CA SER A 306 -63.54 -43.89 -4.52
C SER A 306 -62.78 -42.83 -5.34
N ASP A 307 -63.11 -42.66 -6.62
CA ASP A 307 -62.55 -41.60 -7.48
C ASP A 307 -62.94 -40.20 -6.96
N ILE A 308 -64.19 -40.00 -6.52
CA ILE A 308 -64.66 -38.75 -5.92
C ILE A 308 -63.93 -38.46 -4.61
N GLU A 309 -63.71 -39.47 -3.76
CA GLU A 309 -62.96 -39.34 -2.51
C GLU A 309 -61.47 -39.03 -2.77
N ALA A 310 -60.86 -39.69 -3.75
CA ALA A 310 -59.49 -39.40 -4.18
C ALA A 310 -59.35 -38.00 -4.79
N LEU A 311 -60.36 -37.50 -5.51
CA LEU A 311 -60.41 -36.13 -6.03
C LEU A 311 -60.62 -35.10 -4.91
N ARG A 312 -61.46 -35.39 -3.90
CA ARG A 312 -61.61 -34.55 -2.70
C ARG A 312 -60.31 -34.43 -1.92
N ALA A 313 -59.59 -35.54 -1.69
CA ALA A 313 -58.28 -35.52 -1.04
C ALA A 313 -57.21 -34.74 -1.85
N LYS A 314 -57.25 -34.81 -3.19
CA LYS A 314 -56.41 -33.99 -4.08
C LYS A 314 -56.78 -32.51 -4.04
N LEU A 315 -58.07 -32.18 -3.91
CA LEU A 315 -58.54 -30.80 -3.77
C LEU A 315 -58.12 -30.21 -2.41
N GLU A 316 -58.30 -30.97 -1.32
CA GLU A 316 -57.88 -30.58 0.04
C GLU A 316 -56.37 -30.31 0.12
N THR A 317 -55.56 -31.24 -0.38
CA THR A 317 -54.09 -31.05 -0.43
C THR A 317 -53.67 -29.91 -1.35
N LYS A 318 -54.51 -29.50 -2.32
CA LYS A 318 -54.31 -28.28 -3.12
C LYS A 318 -54.75 -27.02 -2.38
N ASN A 319 -55.84 -27.05 -1.61
CA ASN A 319 -56.28 -25.95 -0.77
C ASN A 319 -55.21 -25.60 0.28
N ILE A 320 -54.69 -26.61 0.99
CA ILE A 320 -53.57 -26.46 1.94
C ILE A 320 -52.32 -25.88 1.26
N GLN A 321 -52.02 -26.26 0.00
CA GLN A 321 -50.91 -25.67 -0.76
C GLN A 321 -51.15 -24.21 -1.16
N ILE A 322 -52.40 -23.83 -1.45
CA ILE A 322 -52.79 -22.45 -1.75
C ILE A 322 -52.68 -21.59 -0.49
N GLU A 323 -53.25 -22.01 0.63
CA GLU A 323 -53.13 -21.31 1.92
C GLU A 323 -51.67 -21.10 2.34
N GLN A 324 -50.80 -22.10 2.13
CA GLN A 324 -49.36 -21.96 2.41
C GLN A 324 -48.68 -20.94 1.49
N LYS A 325 -49.16 -20.79 0.25
CA LYS A 325 -48.67 -19.78 -0.69
C LYS A 325 -49.19 -18.38 -0.37
N GLU A 326 -50.45 -18.24 -0.01
CA GLU A 326 -51.03 -16.99 0.49
C GLU A 326 -50.28 -16.50 1.74
N LYS A 327 -50.10 -17.37 2.74
CA LYS A 327 -49.31 -17.09 3.97
C LYS A 327 -47.82 -16.83 3.72
N THR A 328 -47.30 -17.08 2.52
CA THR A 328 -45.95 -16.62 2.12
C THR A 328 -45.98 -15.32 1.30
N SER A 329 -47.04 -15.05 0.55
CA SER A 329 -47.27 -13.74 -0.09
C SER A 329 -47.46 -12.65 0.97
N GLU A 330 -48.35 -12.87 1.95
CA GLU A 330 -48.61 -11.94 3.07
C GLU A 330 -47.32 -11.50 3.79
N ARG A 331 -46.38 -12.45 4.00
CA ARG A 331 -45.08 -12.18 4.64
C ARG A 331 -44.17 -11.34 3.74
N LEU A 332 -44.04 -11.72 2.47
CA LEU A 332 -43.23 -10.98 1.50
C LEU A 332 -43.80 -9.58 1.23
N GLU A 333 -45.11 -9.41 1.31
CA GLU A 333 -45.78 -8.11 1.23
C GLU A 333 -45.52 -7.26 2.47
N ALA A 334 -45.57 -7.86 3.67
CA ALA A 334 -45.18 -7.19 4.91
C ALA A 334 -43.70 -6.75 4.87
N ASP A 335 -42.78 -7.65 4.54
CA ASP A 335 -41.34 -7.37 4.37
C ASP A 335 -41.11 -6.24 3.34
N LEU A 336 -41.84 -6.28 2.21
CA LEU A 336 -41.81 -5.23 1.19
C LEU A 336 -42.33 -3.89 1.70
N THR A 337 -43.29 -3.84 2.64
CA THR A 337 -43.68 -2.57 3.30
C THR A 337 -42.61 -2.05 4.26
N VAL A 338 -41.94 -2.93 5.00
CA VAL A 338 -40.82 -2.56 5.89
C VAL A 338 -39.67 -1.94 5.09
N GLU A 339 -39.26 -2.57 3.99
CA GLU A 339 -38.19 -2.03 3.14
C GLU A 339 -38.61 -0.75 2.38
N LYS A 340 -39.88 -0.61 1.98
CA LYS A 340 -40.40 0.66 1.43
C LYS A 340 -40.28 1.80 2.45
N ASN A 341 -40.60 1.56 3.72
CA ASN A 341 -40.48 2.56 4.78
C ASN A 341 -39.00 2.91 5.03
N ARG A 342 -38.13 1.90 5.15
CA ARG A 342 -36.68 2.07 5.30
C ARG A 342 -36.05 2.87 4.15
N VAL A 343 -36.52 2.66 2.92
CA VAL A 343 -36.12 3.46 1.74
C VAL A 343 -36.65 4.90 1.79
N SER A 344 -37.77 5.17 2.46
CA SER A 344 -38.21 6.55 2.74
C SER A 344 -37.29 7.23 3.77
N ASP A 345 -37.01 6.57 4.90
CA ASP A 345 -36.13 7.10 5.95
C ASP A 345 -34.72 7.45 5.41
N LEU A 346 -34.21 6.61 4.50
CA LEU A 346 -32.93 6.84 3.80
C LEU A 346 -33.01 8.01 2.80
N ARG A 347 -34.17 8.27 2.17
CA ARG A 347 -34.37 9.46 1.32
C ARG A 347 -34.47 10.73 2.15
N ASP A 348 -35.15 10.68 3.29
CA ASP A 348 -35.32 11.85 4.17
C ASP A 348 -34.03 12.22 4.91
N SER A 349 -33.25 11.23 5.35
CA SER A 349 -31.89 11.48 5.85
C SER A 349 -30.95 12.03 4.76
N ASN A 350 -30.99 11.52 3.52
CA ASN A 350 -30.24 12.11 2.42
C ASN A 350 -30.62 13.57 2.13
N ARG A 351 -31.93 13.90 2.09
CA ARG A 351 -32.40 15.30 1.97
C ARG A 351 -31.84 16.20 3.06
N ASN A 352 -31.76 15.71 4.29
CA ASN A 352 -31.17 16.46 5.41
C ASN A 352 -29.65 16.67 5.23
N TYR A 353 -28.92 15.68 4.71
CA TYR A 353 -27.50 15.82 4.38
C TYR A 353 -27.26 16.78 3.19
N GLU A 354 -28.08 16.72 2.14
CA GLU A 354 -28.05 17.65 1.00
C GLU A 354 -28.29 19.10 1.44
N GLN A 355 -29.29 19.33 2.31
CA GLN A 355 -29.52 20.64 2.94
C GLN A 355 -28.33 21.07 3.80
N LYS A 356 -27.72 20.15 4.56
CA LYS A 356 -26.58 20.49 5.43
C LYS A 356 -25.32 20.83 4.62
N ILE A 357 -25.08 20.14 3.51
CA ILE A 357 -24.01 20.46 2.56
C ILE A 357 -24.27 21.84 1.95
N SER A 358 -25.51 22.12 1.52
CA SER A 358 -25.90 23.43 0.96
C SER A 358 -25.68 24.59 1.95
N GLN A 359 -25.99 24.38 3.24
CA GLN A 359 -25.72 25.36 4.31
C GLN A 359 -24.21 25.59 4.53
N LEU A 360 -23.38 24.54 4.39
CA LEU A 360 -21.94 24.64 4.57
C LEU A 360 -21.27 25.35 3.38
N LEU A 361 -21.71 25.06 2.15
CA LEU A 361 -21.27 25.78 0.95
C LEU A 361 -21.60 27.27 1.06
N ALA A 362 -22.84 27.63 1.38
CA ALA A 362 -23.25 29.02 1.58
C ALA A 362 -22.50 29.73 2.73
N ARG A 363 -21.96 28.99 3.72
CA ARG A 363 -21.06 29.54 4.75
C ARG A 363 -19.64 29.75 4.22
N ILE A 364 -19.14 28.86 3.37
CA ILE A 364 -17.83 29.02 2.71
C ILE A 364 -17.89 30.23 1.77
N ASP A 365 -18.90 30.34 0.90
CA ASP A 365 -19.09 31.49 -0.01
C ASP A 365 -19.05 32.83 0.76
N ALA A 366 -19.71 32.88 1.92
CA ALA A 366 -19.74 34.07 2.79
C ALA A 366 -18.40 34.37 3.50
N LEU A 367 -17.58 33.34 3.77
CA LEU A 367 -16.23 33.52 4.33
C LEU A 367 -15.22 33.91 3.26
N GLU A 368 -15.29 33.34 2.06
CA GLU A 368 -14.48 33.72 0.92
C GLU A 368 -14.71 35.18 0.52
N GLY A 369 -15.98 35.66 0.56
CA GLY A 369 -16.31 37.07 0.39
C GLY A 369 -15.65 37.98 1.44
N LEU A 370 -15.71 37.61 2.72
CA LEU A 370 -15.08 38.36 3.81
C LEU A 370 -13.54 38.36 3.71
N LEU A 371 -12.93 37.27 3.25
CA LEU A 371 -11.49 37.21 2.98
C LEU A 371 -11.10 38.18 1.85
N HIS A 372 -11.83 38.18 0.73
CA HIS A 372 -11.60 39.13 -0.37
C HIS A 372 -11.76 40.59 0.11
N GLU A 373 -12.73 40.90 0.98
CA GLU A 373 -12.85 42.25 1.58
C GLU A 373 -11.61 42.62 2.41
N LYS A 374 -11.09 41.68 3.21
CA LYS A 374 -9.91 41.92 4.07
C LYS A 374 -8.60 42.01 3.29
N GLU A 375 -8.43 41.24 2.22
CA GLU A 375 -7.32 41.40 1.27
C GLU A 375 -7.37 42.78 0.60
N ASN A 376 -8.55 43.22 0.17
CA ASN A 376 -8.76 44.55 -0.40
C ASN A 376 -8.56 45.70 0.61
N GLU A 377 -8.79 45.48 1.91
CA GLU A 377 -8.41 46.42 2.96
C GLU A 377 -6.90 46.46 3.18
N LEU A 378 -6.26 45.28 3.27
CA LEU A 378 -4.83 45.14 3.48
C LEU A 378 -4.03 45.79 2.33
N GLU A 379 -4.44 45.59 1.09
CA GLU A 379 -3.76 46.18 -0.07
C GLU A 379 -3.87 47.72 -0.08
N LYS A 380 -5.03 48.28 0.31
CA LYS A 380 -5.18 49.74 0.52
C LYS A 380 -4.28 50.26 1.65
N ILE A 381 -3.98 49.45 2.66
CA ILE A 381 -3.05 49.81 3.75
C ILE A 381 -1.60 49.73 3.27
N LYS A 382 -1.20 48.67 2.55
CA LYS A 382 0.13 48.56 1.92
C LYS A 382 0.41 49.73 0.98
N GLN A 383 -0.55 50.04 0.09
CA GLN A 383 -0.41 51.15 -0.86
C GLN A 383 -0.24 52.49 -0.13
N LYS A 384 -1.04 52.75 0.94
CA LYS A 384 -0.88 53.95 1.77
C LYS A 384 0.48 54.01 2.46
N LEU A 385 1.00 52.88 2.94
CA LEU A 385 2.32 52.79 3.57
C LEU A 385 3.46 53.04 2.57
N LEU A 386 3.36 52.52 1.34
CA LEU A 386 4.31 52.79 0.25
C LEU A 386 4.28 54.26 -0.20
N THR A 387 3.12 54.91 -0.12
CA THR A 387 2.98 56.37 -0.34
C THR A 387 3.31 57.22 0.89
N ASN A 388 3.77 56.63 2.00
CA ASN A 388 4.13 57.40 3.19
C ASN A 388 5.46 58.14 2.95
N PRO A 389 5.51 59.48 3.04
CA PRO A 389 6.75 60.22 2.81
C PRO A 389 7.88 59.86 3.77
N ASP A 390 7.61 59.26 4.93
CA ASP A 390 8.68 58.80 5.84
C ASP A 390 9.33 57.48 5.37
N VAL A 391 8.57 56.58 4.72
CA VAL A 391 9.11 55.36 4.09
C VAL A 391 9.92 55.75 2.85
N GLN A 392 9.44 56.73 2.08
CA GLN A 392 10.16 57.24 0.90
C GLN A 392 11.50 57.89 1.28
N LYS A 393 11.55 58.63 2.40
CA LYS A 393 12.82 59.14 2.97
C LYS A 393 13.74 58.03 3.45
N GLU A 394 13.21 56.92 3.96
CA GLU A 394 14.02 55.76 4.38
C GLU A 394 14.69 55.10 3.15
N GLU A 395 13.95 54.94 2.05
CA GLU A 395 14.48 54.48 0.76
C GLU A 395 15.54 55.45 0.19
N GLU A 396 15.29 56.76 0.22
CA GLU A 396 16.26 57.80 -0.19
C GLU A 396 17.55 57.76 0.66
N LEU A 397 17.42 57.66 2.00
CA LEU A 397 18.55 57.56 2.91
C LEU A 397 19.33 56.25 2.72
N GLN A 398 18.67 55.13 2.42
CA GLN A 398 19.34 53.88 2.10
C GLN A 398 20.14 54.00 0.78
N MET A 399 19.59 54.64 -0.26
CA MET A 399 20.34 54.92 -1.49
C MET A 399 21.57 55.81 -1.24
N HIS A 400 21.48 56.80 -0.34
CA HIS A 400 22.61 57.63 0.06
C HIS A 400 23.68 56.87 0.86
N LEU A 401 23.27 55.98 1.78
CA LEU A 401 24.20 55.11 2.52
C LEU A 401 24.92 54.13 1.59
N ASP A 402 24.21 53.58 0.61
CA ASP A 402 24.78 52.71 -0.41
C ASP A 402 25.86 53.43 -1.24
N GLU A 403 25.61 54.67 -1.71
CA GLU A 403 26.63 55.42 -2.46
C GLU A 403 27.80 55.86 -1.58
N ALA A 404 27.56 56.26 -0.33
CA ALA A 404 28.64 56.53 0.62
C ALA A 404 29.53 55.30 0.86
N ASN A 405 28.96 54.09 0.85
CA ASN A 405 29.72 52.84 0.89
C ASN A 405 30.50 52.57 -0.41
N ARG A 406 29.95 52.88 -1.59
CA ARG A 406 30.68 52.78 -2.87
C ARG A 406 31.86 53.75 -2.91
N GLU A 407 31.69 55.00 -2.47
CA GLU A 407 32.77 55.99 -2.34
C GLU A 407 33.85 55.54 -1.35
N LYS A 408 33.45 55.04 -0.17
CA LYS A 408 34.38 54.47 0.83
C LYS A 408 35.23 53.33 0.24
N VAL A 409 34.65 52.45 -0.57
CA VAL A 409 35.39 51.36 -1.24
C VAL A 409 36.35 51.91 -2.29
N ARG A 410 35.94 52.91 -3.10
CA ARG A 410 36.80 53.58 -4.08
C ARG A 410 38.01 54.27 -3.39
N MET A 411 37.77 55.01 -2.31
CA MET A 411 38.82 55.63 -1.49
C MET A 411 39.75 54.61 -0.81
N GLN A 412 39.22 53.50 -0.32
CA GLN A 412 40.05 52.43 0.28
C GLN A 412 40.98 51.78 -0.76
N SER A 413 40.53 51.63 -2.02
CA SER A 413 41.37 51.15 -3.12
C SER A 413 42.54 52.10 -3.39
N LEU A 414 42.27 53.41 -3.49
CA LEU A 414 43.30 54.44 -3.69
C LEU A 414 44.34 54.45 -2.54
N ILE A 415 43.90 54.30 -1.29
CA ILE A 415 44.80 54.20 -0.13
C ILE A 415 45.69 52.96 -0.21
N ASN A 416 45.16 51.82 -0.67
CA ASN A 416 45.92 50.59 -0.84
C ASN A 416 46.96 50.71 -1.97
N GLU A 417 46.59 51.35 -3.09
CA GLU A 417 47.50 51.62 -4.21
C GLU A 417 48.65 52.56 -3.82
N LEU A 418 48.35 53.64 -3.09
CA LEU A 418 49.37 54.56 -2.57
C LEU A 418 50.34 53.86 -1.60
N ARG A 419 49.84 52.95 -0.73
CA ARG A 419 50.69 52.13 0.15
C ARG A 419 51.59 51.18 -0.64
N HIS A 420 51.02 50.46 -1.61
CA HIS A 420 51.79 49.53 -2.46
C HIS A 420 52.89 50.26 -3.25
N ASN A 421 52.60 51.44 -3.78
CA ASN A 421 53.59 52.26 -4.49
C ASN A 421 54.72 52.74 -3.55
N ALA A 422 54.41 53.17 -2.32
CA ALA A 422 55.43 53.56 -1.34
C ALA A 422 56.27 52.37 -0.84
N GLU A 423 55.66 51.18 -0.66
CA GLU A 423 56.37 49.93 -0.34
C GLU A 423 57.30 49.49 -1.47
N LYS A 424 56.85 49.65 -2.73
CA LYS A 424 57.64 49.37 -3.94
C LYS A 424 58.82 50.34 -4.08
N GLU A 425 58.62 51.64 -3.87
CA GLU A 425 59.70 52.63 -3.89
C GLU A 425 60.75 52.33 -2.80
N LYS A 426 60.31 52.04 -1.58
CA LYS A 426 61.19 51.61 -0.49
C LYS A 426 61.98 50.35 -0.83
N MET A 427 61.37 49.36 -1.48
CA MET A 427 62.05 48.15 -1.91
C MET A 427 63.13 48.46 -2.98
N GLN A 428 62.82 49.33 -3.94
CA GLN A 428 63.78 49.77 -4.96
C GLN A 428 64.96 50.53 -4.35
N GLN A 429 64.73 51.42 -3.39
CA GLN A 429 65.81 52.10 -2.64
C GLN A 429 66.69 51.10 -1.86
N LEU A 430 66.09 50.08 -1.23
CA LEU A 430 66.85 49.02 -0.57
C LEU A 430 67.66 48.17 -1.56
N GLU A 431 67.16 47.95 -2.77
CA GLU A 431 67.88 47.25 -3.84
C GLU A 431 69.05 48.07 -4.38
N THR A 432 68.91 49.40 -4.58
CA THR A 432 70.03 50.26 -5.00
C THR A 432 71.12 50.33 -3.93
N PHE A 433 70.76 50.53 -2.66
CA PHE A 433 71.76 50.52 -1.57
C PHE A 433 72.45 49.15 -1.42
N GLN A 434 71.76 48.04 -1.69
CA GLN A 434 72.41 46.72 -1.74
C GLN A 434 73.35 46.57 -2.93
N ALA A 435 72.99 47.09 -4.12
CA ALA A 435 73.84 47.05 -5.30
C ALA A 435 75.11 47.90 -5.11
N GLU A 436 74.98 49.10 -4.55
CA GLU A 436 76.10 49.98 -4.16
C GLU A 436 77.02 49.30 -3.15
N ASN A 437 76.46 48.66 -2.11
CA ASN A 437 77.26 47.94 -1.11
C ASN A 437 78.03 46.75 -1.72
N ARG A 438 77.40 45.97 -2.62
CA ARG A 438 78.10 44.91 -3.38
C ARG A 438 79.22 45.47 -4.26
N GLN A 439 79.03 46.63 -4.90
CA GLN A 439 80.09 47.29 -5.67
C GLN A 439 81.25 47.75 -4.77
N LEU A 440 80.95 48.35 -3.62
CA LEU A 440 81.98 48.78 -2.66
C LEU A 440 82.80 47.58 -2.16
N ILE A 441 82.16 46.47 -1.79
CA ILE A 441 82.85 45.22 -1.42
C ILE A 441 83.76 44.74 -2.56
N ALA A 442 83.27 44.65 -3.80
CA ALA A 442 84.07 44.24 -4.94
C ALA A 442 85.26 45.18 -5.23
N THR A 443 85.11 46.50 -5.01
CA THR A 443 86.25 47.44 -5.12
C THR A 443 87.26 47.27 -3.99
N ILE A 444 86.83 46.94 -2.77
CA ILE A 444 87.72 46.63 -1.64
C ILE A 444 88.50 45.34 -1.93
N GLU A 445 87.84 44.27 -2.39
CA GLU A 445 88.48 43.02 -2.79
C GLU A 445 89.50 43.23 -3.93
N SER A 446 89.14 44.06 -4.94
CA SER A 446 90.05 44.42 -6.03
C SER A 446 91.28 45.18 -5.52
N LEU A 447 91.09 46.17 -4.63
CA LEU A 447 92.19 46.96 -4.05
C LEU A 447 93.06 46.12 -3.10
N GLN A 448 92.48 45.19 -2.33
CA GLN A 448 93.21 44.25 -1.49
C GLN A 448 94.08 43.32 -2.33
N LYS A 449 93.55 42.80 -3.46
CA LYS A 449 94.35 42.01 -4.40
C LYS A 449 95.48 42.85 -5.02
N GLU A 450 95.17 44.06 -5.49
CA GLU A 450 96.16 45.00 -6.02
C GLU A 450 97.25 45.40 -5.01
N LEU A 451 96.94 45.35 -3.71
CA LEU A 451 97.88 45.59 -2.63
C LEU A 451 98.76 44.36 -2.38
N ALA A 452 98.19 43.16 -2.31
CA ALA A 452 98.94 41.91 -2.21
C ALA A 452 99.87 41.66 -3.42
N ASP A 453 99.42 41.96 -4.64
CA ASP A 453 100.25 41.90 -5.85
C ASP A 453 101.44 42.89 -5.79
N ARG A 454 101.27 44.03 -5.09
CA ARG A 454 102.37 44.99 -4.83
C ARG A 454 103.28 44.55 -3.67
N GLU A 455 102.75 43.91 -2.63
CA GLU A 455 103.55 43.34 -1.54
C GLU A 455 104.50 42.24 -2.07
N ILE A 456 103.99 41.34 -2.92
CA ILE A 456 104.81 40.32 -3.60
C ILE A 456 105.91 40.95 -4.47
N LEU A 457 105.60 42.04 -5.18
CA LEU A 457 106.58 42.77 -5.98
C LEU A 457 107.64 43.48 -5.11
N LEU A 458 107.25 44.04 -3.97
CA LEU A 458 108.17 44.68 -3.02
C LEU A 458 109.09 43.67 -2.33
N GLU A 459 108.58 42.48 -1.99
CA GLU A 459 109.38 41.38 -1.46
C GLU A 459 110.44 40.94 -2.48
N SER A 460 110.03 40.72 -3.75
CA SER A 460 110.96 40.35 -4.83
C SER A 460 112.01 41.43 -5.14
N GLN A 461 111.68 42.72 -5.01
CA GLN A 461 112.69 43.79 -5.10
C GLN A 461 113.60 43.85 -3.86
N SER A 462 113.07 43.56 -2.67
CA SER A 462 113.87 43.50 -1.43
C SER A 462 114.86 42.34 -1.45
N GLU A 463 114.44 41.17 -1.94
CA GLU A 463 115.30 40.02 -2.23
C GLU A 463 116.40 40.40 -3.22
N LYS A 464 116.04 41.05 -4.35
CA LYS A 464 117.02 41.46 -5.38
C LYS A 464 117.99 42.54 -4.91
N ILE A 465 117.59 43.42 -3.98
CA ILE A 465 118.50 44.35 -3.30
C ILE A 465 119.44 43.58 -2.35
N GLY A 466 118.91 42.63 -1.57
CA GLY A 466 119.70 41.77 -0.68
C GLY A 466 120.74 40.91 -1.41
N ASP A 467 120.45 40.44 -2.63
CA ASP A 467 121.44 39.83 -3.52
C ASP A 467 122.59 40.81 -3.85
N LEU A 468 122.23 42.02 -4.29
CA LEU A 468 123.20 43.03 -4.74
C LEU A 468 124.08 43.50 -3.58
N ASP A 469 123.53 43.65 -2.37
CA ASP A 469 124.32 43.97 -1.17
C ASP A 469 125.29 42.83 -0.80
N GLN A 470 124.93 41.56 -1.04
CA GLN A 470 125.84 40.43 -0.87
C GLN A 470 126.96 40.39 -1.93
N GLU A 471 126.63 40.69 -3.19
CA GLU A 471 127.63 40.90 -4.26
C GLU A 471 128.57 42.06 -3.91
N LEU A 472 128.06 43.15 -3.34
CA LEU A 472 128.84 44.32 -2.91
C LEU A 472 129.77 43.96 -1.74
N VAL A 473 129.27 43.25 -0.72
CA VAL A 473 130.08 42.79 0.44
C VAL A 473 131.16 41.77 0.04
N THR A 474 130.90 40.91 -0.95
CA THR A 474 131.94 39.98 -1.46
C THR A 474 132.98 40.71 -2.31
N ALA A 475 132.58 41.69 -3.13
CA ALA A 475 133.51 42.58 -3.82
C ALA A 475 134.36 43.42 -2.85
N GLU A 476 133.77 43.94 -1.76
CA GLU A 476 134.49 44.65 -0.71
C GLU A 476 135.54 43.78 -0.02
N ARG A 477 135.24 42.51 0.28
CA ARG A 477 136.25 41.57 0.83
C ARG A 477 137.41 41.39 -0.15
N HIS A 478 137.13 41.09 -1.42
CA HIS A 478 138.18 40.97 -2.44
C HIS A 478 139.01 42.25 -2.63
N CYS A 479 138.44 43.44 -2.39
CA CYS A 479 139.20 44.69 -2.38
C CYS A 479 140.04 44.85 -1.10
N LYS A 480 139.51 44.52 0.08
CA LYS A 480 140.25 44.57 1.36
C LYS A 480 141.42 43.58 1.39
N ASP A 481 141.25 42.36 0.88
CA ASP A 481 142.30 41.34 0.79
C ASP A 481 143.42 41.73 -0.20
N ARG A 482 143.11 42.53 -1.23
CA ARG A 482 144.12 43.13 -2.12
C ARG A 482 144.77 44.38 -1.53
N ALA A 483 144.07 45.15 -0.70
CA ALA A 483 144.62 46.32 -0.03
C ALA A 483 145.58 45.95 1.11
N SER A 484 145.28 44.91 1.89
CA SER A 484 146.14 44.40 2.95
C SER A 484 147.46 43.80 2.46
N GLN A 485 147.54 43.41 1.17
CA GLN A 485 148.79 42.98 0.51
C GLN A 485 149.66 44.13 -0.04
N LEU A 486 149.17 45.37 -0.07
CA LEU A 486 149.88 46.53 -0.60
C LEU A 486 150.10 47.66 0.42
N SER A 487 149.49 47.56 1.59
CA SER A 487 149.68 48.53 2.68
C SER A 487 150.91 48.15 3.51
N ASN A 488 152.10 48.59 3.05
CA ASN A 488 153.35 48.57 3.84
C ASN A 488 153.27 49.59 5.00
N ASP A 489 152.27 49.45 5.87
CA ASP A 489 152.00 50.43 6.93
C ASP A 489 153.07 50.37 8.04
N GLU A 490 153.87 49.29 8.09
CA GLU A 490 155.11 49.21 8.86
C GLU A 490 156.14 50.27 8.39
N GLU A 491 156.32 50.44 7.07
CA GLU A 491 157.24 51.44 6.49
C GLU A 491 156.72 52.87 6.72
N LEU A 492 155.40 53.06 6.63
CA LEU A 492 154.75 54.35 6.94
C LEU A 492 154.78 54.67 8.44
N ALA A 493 154.65 53.67 9.31
CA ALA A 493 154.77 53.82 10.76
C ALA A 493 156.20 54.17 11.16
N GLU A 494 157.22 53.52 10.59
CA GLU A 494 158.62 53.85 10.90
C GLU A 494 159.00 55.25 10.39
N ALA A 495 158.57 55.62 9.17
CA ALA A 495 158.75 56.98 8.66
C ALA A 495 158.04 58.04 9.54
N ARG A 496 156.82 57.76 10.04
CA ARG A 496 156.12 58.63 11.00
C ARG A 496 156.87 58.71 12.33
N LYS A 497 157.34 57.59 12.89
CA LYS A 497 158.14 57.56 14.13
C LYS A 497 159.43 58.36 14.00
N GLU A 498 160.10 58.29 12.85
CA GLU A 498 161.35 59.04 12.59
C GLU A 498 161.09 60.54 12.40
N ILE A 499 160.05 60.93 11.66
CA ILE A 499 159.59 62.33 11.59
C ILE A 499 159.24 62.86 12.99
N GLU A 500 158.52 62.10 13.81
CA GLU A 500 158.23 62.47 15.20
C GLU A 500 159.47 62.43 16.10
N SER A 501 160.49 61.62 15.78
CA SER A 501 161.77 61.60 16.49
C SER A 501 162.55 62.87 16.23
N LEU A 502 162.65 63.29 14.97
CA LEU A 502 163.26 64.57 14.57
C LEU A 502 162.49 65.76 15.14
N LEU A 503 161.15 65.74 15.10
CA LEU A 503 160.31 66.76 15.75
C LEU A 503 160.45 66.77 17.28
N ARG A 504 160.57 65.61 17.93
CA ARG A 504 160.90 65.52 19.36
C ARG A 504 162.27 66.11 19.65
N ILE A 505 163.31 65.79 18.86
CA ILE A 505 164.67 66.31 19.04
C ILE A 505 164.72 67.84 18.86
N VAL A 506 164.07 68.38 17.82
CA VAL A 506 163.96 69.84 17.63
C VAL A 506 163.20 70.48 18.79
N GLN A 507 162.04 69.94 19.18
CA GLN A 507 161.29 70.45 20.32
C GLN A 507 162.06 70.31 21.64
N THR A 508 162.89 69.28 21.85
CA THR A 508 163.73 69.19 23.06
C THR A 508 164.84 70.23 23.04
N LEU A 509 165.49 70.50 21.90
CA LEU A 509 166.50 71.57 21.83
C LEU A 509 165.89 72.96 22.04
N GLU A 510 164.70 73.22 21.50
CA GLU A 510 163.97 74.47 21.76
C GLU A 510 163.46 74.55 23.21
N LYS A 511 162.95 73.45 23.76
CA LYS A 511 162.46 73.39 25.14
C LYS A 511 163.58 73.37 26.16
N GLU A 512 164.77 72.87 25.87
CA GLU A 512 165.96 72.99 26.73
C GLU A 512 166.46 74.43 26.73
N LYS A 513 166.52 75.09 25.57
CA LYS A 513 166.81 76.53 25.47
C LYS A 513 165.86 77.39 26.34
N THR A 514 164.57 77.05 26.45
CA THR A 514 163.65 77.75 27.38
C THR A 514 163.68 77.20 28.80
N SER A 515 163.88 75.89 28.98
CA SER A 515 163.79 75.24 30.30
C SER A 515 165.08 75.33 31.10
N MET A 516 166.23 75.62 30.50
CA MET A 516 167.42 76.01 31.25
C MET A 516 167.22 77.36 31.98
N ILE A 517 166.29 78.19 31.49
CA ILE A 517 165.89 79.45 32.12
C ILE A 517 164.84 79.22 33.21
N SER A 518 163.89 78.29 33.03
CA SER A 518 162.87 77.96 34.07
C SER A 518 163.29 76.88 35.07
N HIS A 519 164.35 76.11 34.82
CA HIS A 519 165.02 75.26 35.83
C HIS A 519 165.54 76.11 36.99
N TYR A 520 165.83 77.39 36.74
CA TYR A 520 166.16 78.39 37.76
C TYR A 520 164.95 78.90 38.58
N LYS A 521 163.73 78.52 38.20
CA LYS A 521 162.51 78.62 39.02
C LYS A 521 161.68 77.33 38.95
N GLN A 522 162.33 76.25 39.38
CA GLN A 522 161.82 75.42 40.49
C GLN A 522 160.36 74.95 40.28
N LEU A 523 160.08 73.80 39.66
CA LEU A 523 160.78 72.51 39.79
C LEU A 523 160.75 71.94 41.23
N GLN A 524 159.82 72.41 42.07
CA GLN A 524 159.32 71.79 43.30
C GLN A 524 158.07 72.59 43.75
N SER A 525 156.88 72.03 43.97
CA SER A 525 156.34 70.66 43.81
C SER A 525 154.85 70.79 43.38
N LYS A 526 154.22 69.91 42.58
CA LYS A 526 153.99 68.45 42.72
C LYS A 526 153.17 68.12 44.00
N LEU A 527 152.06 67.34 44.00
CA LEU A 527 151.31 66.61 42.93
C LEU A 527 149.98 65.97 43.48
N GLU A 528 149.20 65.25 42.64
CA GLU A 528 148.31 64.04 42.92
C GLU A 528 146.98 64.11 43.76
N ASP A 529 145.99 63.17 43.75
CA ASP A 529 145.29 62.24 42.75
C ASP A 529 144.14 61.39 43.46
N ILE A 530 143.43 60.35 42.93
CA ILE A 530 142.31 60.30 41.91
C ILE A 530 141.40 58.99 41.99
N HIS A 531 140.27 58.89 41.23
CA HIS A 531 139.56 57.67 40.67
C HIS A 531 138.06 57.20 40.97
N LYS A 532 137.68 55.88 40.85
CA LYS A 532 136.31 55.26 40.53
C LYS A 532 136.09 53.83 41.18
N GLY A 533 135.01 53.00 41.07
CA GLY A 533 133.67 52.90 40.38
C GLY A 533 132.99 51.48 40.57
N ASP A 534 131.69 51.21 40.21
CA ASP A 534 130.87 50.03 40.70
C ASP A 534 129.56 49.58 39.88
N VAL A 535 128.91 48.36 40.04
CA VAL A 535 127.76 47.79 39.18
C VAL A 535 126.81 46.55 39.63
N THR A 536 125.46 46.53 39.30
CA THR A 536 124.44 45.42 38.81
C THR A 536 123.56 44.30 39.57
N SER A 537 122.21 44.16 39.22
CA SER A 537 121.30 42.97 38.78
C SER A 537 120.36 41.94 39.61
N THR A 538 119.16 41.50 39.04
CA THR A 538 118.36 40.15 39.02
C THR A 538 116.95 39.82 39.73
N VAL A 539 116.17 38.70 39.41
CA VAL A 539 114.64 38.46 39.56
C VAL A 539 114.01 36.96 39.52
N SER A 540 112.71 36.66 39.96
CA SER A 540 111.60 35.64 39.48
C SER A 540 110.91 34.39 40.25
N GLN A 541 109.57 34.10 39.98
CA GLN A 541 108.68 32.83 39.82
C GLN A 541 108.14 31.78 40.93
N THR A 542 107.34 30.65 40.71
CA THR A 542 105.82 30.35 40.58
C THR A 542 105.25 28.85 40.75
N ARG A 543 103.91 28.54 41.05
CA ARG A 543 102.96 27.38 40.58
C ARG A 543 101.91 26.53 41.54
N PRO A 544 101.39 25.22 41.42
CA PRO A 544 99.91 24.78 41.60
C PRO A 544 99.37 23.31 42.11
N GLU A 545 98.03 22.97 41.93
CA GLU A 545 97.28 21.65 41.58
C GLU A 545 96.25 20.78 42.50
N PHE A 546 95.68 19.56 42.12
CA PHE A 546 94.23 19.05 42.34
C PHE A 546 93.82 17.48 42.31
N SER A 547 92.70 16.90 42.95
CA SER A 547 91.85 15.62 42.63
C SER A 547 91.04 14.78 43.74
N ALA A 548 89.96 13.95 43.44
CA ALA A 548 89.31 12.83 44.27
C ALA A 548 88.15 11.93 43.61
N LEU A 549 87.89 10.63 44.01
CA LEU A 549 86.65 9.79 43.70
C LEU A 549 86.52 8.37 44.41
N SER A 550 85.29 7.83 44.66
CA SER A 550 84.80 6.38 44.50
C SER A 550 84.08 5.65 45.67
N THR A 551 82.80 5.25 45.51
CA THR A 551 82.11 4.01 46.04
C THR A 551 80.58 4.11 45.81
N GLU A 552 79.96 3.28 44.95
CA GLU A 552 78.53 3.48 44.58
C GLU A 552 77.68 2.23 44.26
N GLY A 553 78.29 1.06 44.01
CA GLY A 553 77.58 -0.08 43.37
C GLY A 553 76.41 -0.71 44.14
N SER A 554 76.53 -0.92 45.47
CA SER A 554 75.60 -1.78 46.22
C SER A 554 74.20 -1.16 46.45
N LEU A 555 74.04 0.14 46.28
CA LEU A 555 72.75 0.82 46.44
C LEU A 555 71.83 0.57 45.23
N LYS A 556 72.41 0.29 44.06
CA LYS A 556 71.71 0.43 42.77
C LYS A 556 70.59 -0.59 42.56
N SER A 557 70.86 -1.89 42.72
CA SER A 557 69.81 -2.91 42.48
C SER A 557 68.72 -2.96 43.55
N ARG A 558 68.97 -2.40 44.75
CA ARG A 558 67.92 -2.20 45.76
C ARG A 558 67.01 -1.02 45.44
N VAL A 559 67.49 -0.06 44.65
CA VAL A 559 66.67 1.00 44.05
C VAL A 559 65.85 0.42 42.89
N GLU A 560 66.48 -0.29 41.95
CA GLU A 560 65.81 -0.86 40.76
C GLU A 560 64.56 -1.69 41.09
N GLU A 561 64.63 -2.59 42.09
CA GLU A 561 63.49 -3.43 42.52
C GLU A 561 62.34 -2.63 43.18
N LEU A 562 62.67 -1.60 43.96
CA LEU A 562 61.67 -0.72 44.58
C LEU A 562 61.03 0.22 43.54
N GLU A 563 61.79 0.64 42.54
CA GLU A 563 61.23 1.38 41.40
C GLU A 563 60.27 0.52 40.56
N GLU A 564 60.51 -0.79 40.40
CA GLU A 564 59.64 -1.67 39.61
C GLU A 564 58.24 -1.78 40.22
N ALA A 565 58.16 -2.03 41.53
CA ALA A 565 56.88 -2.05 42.25
C ALA A 565 56.20 -0.66 42.28
N LEU A 566 56.99 0.42 42.27
CA LEU A 566 56.47 1.78 42.13
C LEU A 566 55.92 2.03 40.71
N ARG A 567 56.57 1.51 39.67
CA ARG A 567 56.11 1.58 38.26
C ARG A 567 54.75 0.89 38.09
N GLU A 568 54.56 -0.34 38.58
CA GLU A 568 53.25 -1.02 38.48
C GLU A 568 52.15 -0.32 39.27
N SER A 569 52.40 0.06 40.52
CA SER A 569 51.39 0.71 41.37
C SER A 569 50.99 2.10 40.88
N VAL A 570 51.93 2.87 40.30
CA VAL A 570 51.63 4.11 39.57
C VAL A 570 50.85 3.82 38.28
N SER A 571 51.20 2.78 37.52
CA SER A 571 50.49 2.41 36.27
C SER A 571 49.02 2.08 36.52
N ILE A 572 48.72 1.20 37.48
CA ILE A 572 47.33 0.82 37.85
C ILE A 572 46.54 2.05 38.35
N THR A 573 47.20 2.95 39.08
CA THR A 573 46.59 4.21 39.53
C THR A 573 46.29 5.13 38.33
N ALA A 574 47.22 5.26 37.39
CA ALA A 574 47.08 6.08 36.21
C ALA A 574 46.01 5.55 35.24
N GLU A 575 45.90 4.25 35.00
CA GLU A 575 44.80 3.66 34.22
C GLU A 575 43.44 3.91 34.88
N ARG A 576 43.36 3.77 36.21
CA ARG A 576 42.13 4.04 36.97
C ARG A 576 41.73 5.51 36.90
N GLU A 577 42.67 6.44 37.05
CA GLU A 577 42.40 7.87 36.90
C GLU A 577 42.05 8.24 35.46
N LEU A 578 42.69 7.61 34.46
CA LEU A 578 42.39 7.80 33.05
C LEU A 578 40.98 7.31 32.68
N HIS A 579 40.55 6.14 33.18
CA HIS A 579 39.19 5.66 32.96
C HIS A 579 38.15 6.53 33.68
N VAL A 580 38.45 7.03 34.89
CA VAL A 580 37.60 8.01 35.59
C VAL A 580 37.55 9.35 34.83
N ALA A 581 38.67 9.80 34.27
CA ALA A 581 38.74 11.01 33.45
C ALA A 581 37.95 10.86 32.14
N GLN A 582 38.03 9.71 31.45
CA GLN A 582 37.23 9.41 30.27
C GLN A 582 35.73 9.34 30.60
N GLN A 583 35.35 8.65 31.68
CA GLN A 583 33.96 8.59 32.17
C GLN A 583 33.43 10.01 32.47
N LYS A 584 34.25 10.86 33.11
CA LYS A 584 33.93 12.25 33.44
C LYS A 584 33.85 13.13 32.19
N GLN A 585 34.75 12.96 31.22
CA GLN A 585 34.74 13.65 29.93
C GLN A 585 33.48 13.30 29.14
N LEU A 586 33.12 12.02 29.03
CA LEU A 586 31.90 11.57 28.36
C LEU A 586 30.65 12.12 29.05
N SER A 587 30.63 12.14 30.39
CA SER A 587 29.55 12.75 31.18
C SER A 587 29.46 14.25 30.96
N GLN A 588 30.59 14.96 30.84
CA GLN A 588 30.64 16.39 30.52
C GLN A 588 30.22 16.69 29.09
N GLN A 589 30.59 15.85 28.11
CA GLN A 589 30.15 15.95 26.72
C GLN A 589 28.63 15.76 26.61
N LEU A 590 28.06 14.74 27.28
CA LEU A 590 26.62 14.51 27.31
C LEU A 590 25.87 15.65 28.01
N ALA A 591 26.43 16.18 29.11
CA ALA A 591 25.88 17.35 29.80
C ALA A 591 25.93 18.62 28.94
N ALA A 592 27.01 18.83 28.18
CA ALA A 592 27.15 19.94 27.23
C ALA A 592 26.15 19.83 26.07
N GLN A 593 26.00 18.64 25.47
CA GLN A 593 24.98 18.39 24.45
C GLN A 593 23.55 18.60 25.00
N LEU A 594 23.30 18.21 26.26
CA LEU A 594 22.00 18.44 26.90
C LEU A 594 21.73 19.93 27.17
N THR A 595 22.75 20.72 27.57
CA THR A 595 22.59 22.17 27.74
C THR A 595 22.50 22.91 26.41
N GLU A 596 23.18 22.43 25.36
CA GLU A 596 23.07 22.91 23.97
C GLU A 596 21.65 22.68 23.43
N CYS A 597 21.13 21.45 23.43
CA CYS A 597 19.75 21.16 23.03
C CYS A 597 18.72 21.97 23.84
N ARG A 598 18.97 22.20 25.14
CA ARG A 598 18.12 23.07 25.98
C ARG A 598 18.25 24.55 25.62
N ARG A 599 19.43 25.02 25.20
CA ARG A 599 19.65 26.38 24.67
C ARG A 599 18.87 26.56 23.38
N GLU A 600 19.05 25.66 22.41
CA GLU A 600 18.39 25.67 21.11
C GLU A 600 16.86 25.58 21.20
N LEU A 601 16.32 24.68 22.03
CA LEU A 601 14.88 24.62 22.29
C LEU A 601 14.33 25.93 22.90
N ASN A 602 15.10 26.63 23.74
CA ASN A 602 14.70 27.93 24.29
C ASN A 602 14.87 29.07 23.28
N GLU A 603 15.84 29.00 22.38
CA GLU A 603 16.01 29.95 21.27
C GLU A 603 14.90 29.78 20.23
N LEU A 604 14.57 28.55 19.81
CA LEU A 604 13.42 28.23 18.95
C LEU A 604 12.10 28.69 19.59
N ARG A 605 11.89 28.42 20.88
CA ARG A 605 10.71 28.94 21.63
C ARG A 605 10.67 30.47 21.69
N ARG A 606 11.81 31.16 21.73
CA ARG A 606 11.87 32.63 21.63
C ARG A 606 11.63 33.11 20.21
N HIS A 607 12.11 32.40 19.20
CA HIS A 607 11.88 32.70 17.78
C HIS A 607 10.38 32.62 17.47
N VAL A 608 9.74 31.46 17.72
CA VAL A 608 8.30 31.25 17.50
C VAL A 608 7.43 32.29 18.23
N LYS A 609 7.85 32.75 19.42
CA LYS A 609 7.16 33.85 20.12
C LYS A 609 7.35 35.22 19.46
N LYS A 610 8.53 35.50 18.89
CA LYS A 610 8.86 36.79 18.23
C LYS A 610 8.30 36.92 16.82
N LEU A 611 8.23 35.82 16.06
CA LEU A 611 7.69 35.80 14.70
C LEU A 611 6.25 36.32 14.67
N THR A 612 5.88 37.01 13.59
CA THR A 612 4.50 37.35 13.24
C THR A 612 3.70 36.09 12.87
N ASN A 613 2.39 36.19 12.74
CA ASN A 613 1.55 35.02 12.46
C ASN A 613 1.91 34.35 11.12
N ASN A 614 2.01 35.15 10.06
CA ASN A 614 2.38 34.70 8.72
C ASN A 614 3.74 33.96 8.70
N GLU A 615 4.72 34.43 9.47
CA GLU A 615 6.03 33.77 9.63
C GLU A 615 5.94 32.47 10.46
N ARG A 616 5.08 32.41 11.48
CA ARG A 616 4.80 31.15 12.20
C ARG A 616 4.16 30.13 11.27
N GLU A 617 3.19 30.54 10.47
CA GLU A 617 2.53 29.72 9.45
C GLU A 617 3.54 29.23 8.39
N GLU A 618 4.51 30.06 8.00
CA GLU A 618 5.61 29.68 7.10
C GLU A 618 6.56 28.63 7.70
N VAL A 619 6.95 28.82 8.96
CA VAL A 619 7.77 27.85 9.70
C VAL A 619 7.00 26.54 9.91
N LEU A 620 5.69 26.59 10.21
CA LEU A 620 4.84 25.40 10.33
C LEU A 620 4.70 24.67 8.99
N ARG A 621 4.41 25.39 7.88
CA ARG A 621 4.37 24.82 6.52
C ARG A 621 5.71 24.15 6.16
N SER A 622 6.83 24.76 6.53
CA SER A 622 8.17 24.22 6.30
C SER A 622 8.40 22.94 7.12
N LEU A 623 8.16 22.97 8.44
CA LEU A 623 8.29 21.80 9.33
C LEU A 623 7.35 20.65 8.93
N GLU A 624 6.16 20.94 8.40
CA GLU A 624 5.29 19.92 7.82
C GLU A 624 5.90 19.28 6.58
N VAL A 625 6.52 20.05 5.67
CA VAL A 625 7.20 19.50 4.48
C VAL A 625 8.39 18.63 4.89
N GLU A 626 9.15 19.01 5.92
CA GLU A 626 10.25 18.18 6.43
C GLU A 626 9.75 16.91 7.13
N LYS A 627 8.68 17.01 7.93
CA LYS A 627 7.99 15.86 8.52
C LYS A 627 7.48 14.89 7.45
N ARG A 628 6.89 15.39 6.35
CA ARG A 628 6.47 14.58 5.20
C ARG A 628 7.68 13.88 4.57
N ARG A 629 8.76 14.61 4.28
CA ARG A 629 10.04 14.07 3.75
C ARG A 629 10.60 12.94 4.61
N HIS A 630 10.60 13.10 5.94
CA HIS A 630 11.10 12.06 6.85
C HIS A 630 10.18 10.83 6.93
N ILE A 631 8.86 11.01 6.85
CA ILE A 631 7.93 9.86 6.78
C ILE A 631 8.10 9.12 5.45
N GLU A 632 8.26 9.83 4.33
CA GLU A 632 8.55 9.23 3.01
C GLU A 632 9.88 8.46 3.00
N GLN A 633 10.93 9.00 3.62
CA GLN A 633 12.22 8.32 3.83
C GLN A 633 12.05 7.06 4.69
N LEU A 634 11.28 7.11 5.78
CA LEU A 634 11.03 5.95 6.64
C LEU A 634 10.24 4.85 5.91
N LEU A 635 9.23 5.22 5.11
CA LEU A 635 8.48 4.28 4.28
C LEU A 635 9.34 3.69 3.14
N GLN A 636 10.29 4.47 2.60
CA GLN A 636 11.29 3.98 1.64
C GLN A 636 12.21 2.92 2.27
N LEU A 637 12.82 3.23 3.41
CA LEU A 637 13.73 2.32 4.12
C LEU A 637 13.02 1.03 4.57
N LYS A 638 11.75 1.10 5.00
CA LYS A 638 10.94 -0.10 5.28
C LYS A 638 10.68 -0.95 4.04
N HIS A 639 10.34 -0.32 2.91
CA HIS A 639 10.13 -1.03 1.64
C HIS A 639 11.42 -1.74 1.21
N GLU A 640 12.56 -1.04 1.26
CA GLU A 640 13.88 -1.61 0.96
C GLU A 640 14.25 -2.76 1.91
N ALA A 641 14.00 -2.62 3.22
CA ALA A 641 14.24 -3.68 4.20
C ALA A 641 13.35 -4.92 3.98
N LEU A 642 12.07 -4.74 3.60
CA LEU A 642 11.17 -5.83 3.26
C LEU A 642 11.60 -6.54 1.96
N VAL A 643 12.01 -5.79 0.94
CA VAL A 643 12.55 -6.36 -0.31
C VAL A 643 13.86 -7.11 -0.06
N ALA A 644 14.75 -6.58 0.78
CA ALA A 644 15.99 -7.26 1.18
C ALA A 644 15.69 -8.57 1.94
N ALA A 645 14.74 -8.56 2.89
CA ALA A 645 14.34 -9.77 3.61
C ALA A 645 13.68 -10.83 2.70
N ILE A 646 12.92 -10.41 1.67
CA ILE A 646 12.38 -11.32 0.64
C ILE A 646 13.52 -11.94 -0.17
N ALA A 647 14.49 -11.12 -0.62
CA ALA A 647 15.65 -11.59 -1.36
C ALA A 647 16.54 -12.55 -0.54
N GLU A 648 16.68 -12.31 0.77
CA GLU A 648 17.33 -13.22 1.71
C GLU A 648 16.59 -14.57 1.77
N LYS A 649 15.26 -14.60 1.87
CA LYS A 649 14.50 -15.86 1.88
C LYS A 649 14.57 -16.58 0.53
N ASP A 650 14.58 -15.86 -0.59
CA ASP A 650 14.83 -16.46 -1.91
C ASP A 650 16.25 -17.05 -2.04
N ALA A 651 17.27 -16.39 -1.48
CA ALA A 651 18.63 -16.95 -1.44
C ALA A 651 18.69 -18.22 -0.59
N HIS A 652 18.04 -18.27 0.58
CA HIS A 652 17.96 -19.49 1.39
C HIS A 652 17.20 -20.63 0.68
N ILE A 653 16.07 -20.34 0.03
CA ILE A 653 15.32 -21.33 -0.76
C ILE A 653 16.21 -21.88 -1.89
N ALA A 654 16.87 -21.01 -2.66
CA ALA A 654 17.76 -21.43 -3.74
C ALA A 654 18.95 -22.28 -3.25
N LEU A 655 19.51 -21.98 -2.07
CA LEU A 655 20.58 -22.78 -1.46
C LEU A 655 20.08 -24.16 -0.99
N LEU A 656 18.91 -24.24 -0.35
CA LEU A 656 18.33 -25.52 0.10
C LEU A 656 17.85 -26.40 -1.06
N GLU A 657 17.34 -25.81 -2.15
CA GLU A 657 16.99 -26.53 -3.38
C GLU A 657 18.23 -27.04 -4.14
N GLN A 658 19.39 -26.40 -3.95
CA GLN A 658 20.70 -26.87 -4.44
C GLN A 658 21.40 -27.85 -3.48
N SER A 659 21.00 -27.91 -2.20
CA SER A 659 21.55 -28.87 -1.24
C SER A 659 21.30 -30.33 -1.68
N ARG A 660 22.09 -31.27 -1.14
CA ARG A 660 21.89 -32.71 -1.39
C ARG A 660 20.64 -33.26 -0.67
N GLU A 661 20.34 -32.73 0.50
CA GLU A 661 19.31 -33.27 1.41
C GLU A 661 17.92 -32.74 1.07
N ARG A 662 17.82 -31.53 0.53
CA ARG A 662 16.56 -30.88 0.11
C ARG A 662 15.43 -31.03 1.14
N PRO A 663 15.61 -30.54 2.38
CA PRO A 663 14.60 -30.63 3.43
C PRO A 663 13.32 -29.90 2.99
N ARG A 664 12.32 -30.67 2.52
CA ARG A 664 11.11 -30.13 1.91
C ARG A 664 10.32 -29.24 2.87
N GLU A 665 10.23 -29.66 4.12
CA GLU A 665 9.55 -28.93 5.20
C GLU A 665 10.22 -27.56 5.45
N GLU A 666 11.56 -27.49 5.52
CA GLU A 666 12.28 -26.22 5.66
C GLU A 666 12.04 -25.31 4.46
N ILE A 667 12.15 -25.83 3.23
CA ILE A 667 11.88 -25.09 1.99
C ILE A 667 10.43 -24.54 1.98
N GLU A 668 9.46 -25.34 2.43
CA GLU A 668 8.06 -24.96 2.50
C GLU A 668 7.79 -23.90 3.60
N THR A 669 8.41 -24.02 4.78
CA THR A 669 8.34 -22.95 5.80
C THR A 669 8.99 -21.65 5.30
N LEU A 670 10.10 -21.70 4.57
CA LEU A 670 10.73 -20.50 4.00
C LEU A 670 9.88 -19.87 2.91
N ARG A 671 9.22 -20.67 2.07
CA ARG A 671 8.22 -20.20 1.08
C ARG A 671 7.05 -19.48 1.78
N HIS A 672 6.53 -20.04 2.87
CA HIS A 672 5.47 -19.42 3.66
C HIS A 672 5.93 -18.16 4.42
N HIS A 673 7.19 -18.11 4.90
CA HIS A 673 7.78 -16.89 5.47
C HIS A 673 7.97 -15.80 4.39
N LYS A 674 8.39 -16.17 3.18
CA LYS A 674 8.46 -15.25 2.03
C LYS A 674 7.07 -14.70 1.68
N GLU A 675 6.05 -15.55 1.64
CA GLU A 675 4.66 -15.15 1.38
C GLU A 675 4.16 -14.10 2.38
N LYS A 676 4.37 -14.32 3.68
CA LYS A 676 4.08 -13.35 4.74
C LYS A 676 4.88 -12.04 4.62
N LEU A 677 6.09 -12.07 4.08
CA LEU A 677 6.86 -10.84 3.77
C LEU A 677 6.32 -10.12 2.53
N MET A 678 5.87 -10.84 1.51
CA MET A 678 5.21 -10.25 0.34
C MET A 678 3.86 -9.61 0.69
N GLU A 679 3.10 -10.23 1.60
CA GLU A 679 1.87 -9.65 2.16
C GLU A 679 2.14 -8.35 2.92
N LYS A 680 3.13 -8.33 3.81
CA LYS A 680 3.57 -7.11 4.51
C LYS A 680 4.09 -6.03 3.56
N LEU A 681 4.79 -6.41 2.49
CA LEU A 681 5.23 -5.48 1.45
C LEU A 681 4.04 -4.87 0.68
N LYS A 682 3.01 -5.68 0.39
CA LYS A 682 1.76 -5.19 -0.22
C LYS A 682 1.04 -4.22 0.72
N GLU A 683 0.90 -4.56 2.01
CA GLU A 683 0.34 -3.67 3.03
C GLU A 683 1.10 -2.34 3.14
N GLU A 684 2.43 -2.36 3.21
CA GLU A 684 3.22 -1.12 3.38
C GLU A 684 3.19 -0.24 2.11
N ASN A 685 3.14 -0.86 0.93
CA ASN A 685 2.89 -0.16 -0.33
C ASN A 685 1.50 0.48 -0.35
N GLU A 686 0.48 -0.19 0.19
CA GLU A 686 -0.87 0.38 0.31
C GLU A 686 -0.88 1.53 1.32
N ARG A 687 -0.26 1.38 2.51
CA ARG A 687 -0.12 2.47 3.49
C ARG A 687 0.61 3.69 2.91
N ARG A 688 1.62 3.48 2.07
CA ARG A 688 2.31 4.56 1.35
C ARG A 688 1.39 5.26 0.34
N ALA A 689 0.58 4.50 -0.42
CA ALA A 689 -0.41 5.06 -1.34
C ALA A 689 -1.56 5.80 -0.61
N GLN A 690 -2.01 5.28 0.54
CA GLN A 690 -2.98 5.93 1.41
C GLN A 690 -2.42 7.26 1.97
N LEU A 691 -1.16 7.29 2.43
CA LEU A 691 -0.54 8.53 2.90
C LEU A 691 -0.45 9.58 1.78
N LEU A 692 -0.02 9.18 0.58
CA LEU A 692 0.11 10.06 -0.60
C LEU A 692 -1.24 10.56 -1.17
N SER A 693 -2.35 9.87 -0.89
CA SER A 693 -3.70 10.31 -1.30
C SER A 693 -4.38 11.16 -0.22
N CYS A 694 -4.23 10.81 1.05
CA CYS A 694 -4.69 11.63 2.17
C CYS A 694 -3.99 13.00 2.24
N THR A 695 -2.73 13.12 1.83
CA THR A 695 -2.05 14.44 1.80
C THR A 695 -2.59 15.36 0.70
N ASN A 696 -2.94 14.85 -0.48
CA ASN A 696 -3.59 15.65 -1.53
C ASN A 696 -4.94 16.23 -1.07
N LEU A 697 -5.68 15.48 -0.24
CA LEU A 697 -6.93 15.95 0.39
C LEU A 697 -6.67 16.91 1.56
N SER A 698 -5.62 16.68 2.36
CA SER A 698 -5.27 17.55 3.49
C SER A 698 -4.83 18.95 3.05
N VAL A 699 -4.06 19.05 1.95
CA VAL A 699 -3.65 20.35 1.39
C VAL A 699 -4.86 21.15 0.88
N ALA A 700 -5.88 20.49 0.32
CA ALA A 700 -7.14 21.14 -0.06
C ALA A 700 -7.96 21.58 1.16
N ASN A 701 -8.09 20.72 2.18
CA ASN A 701 -8.91 21.02 3.37
C ASN A 701 -8.29 22.09 4.28
N ASN A 702 -6.96 22.16 4.40
CA ASN A 702 -6.33 23.19 5.25
C ASN A 702 -6.49 24.61 4.68
N LEU A 703 -6.57 24.75 3.35
CA LEU A 703 -6.94 26.02 2.70
C LEU A 703 -8.40 26.42 2.93
N SER A 704 -9.23 25.54 3.47
CA SER A 704 -10.69 25.74 3.62
C SER A 704 -11.15 26.03 5.05
N ARG A 705 -10.24 26.25 6.02
CA ARG A 705 -10.63 26.29 7.45
C ARG A 705 -9.98 27.34 8.37
N GLU A 706 -9.10 28.21 7.88
CA GLU A 706 -8.41 29.20 8.74
C GLU A 706 -9.10 30.59 8.77
N GLY A 707 -10.39 30.64 8.42
CA GLY A 707 -11.17 31.88 8.26
C GLY A 707 -12.29 32.12 9.28
N ASP A 708 -12.25 31.55 10.50
CA ASP A 708 -13.37 31.69 11.45
C ASP A 708 -12.94 31.59 12.94
N LEU A 709 -12.28 32.62 13.48
CA LEU A 709 -12.08 32.80 14.93
C LEU A 709 -12.12 34.27 15.39
N THR A 710 -13.20 34.96 15.08
CA THR A 710 -13.49 36.29 15.64
C THR A 710 -13.65 36.25 17.16
N THR A 711 -13.10 37.27 17.83
CA THR A 711 -13.14 37.50 19.27
C THR A 711 -14.50 37.19 19.92
N ILE A 712 -14.53 36.22 20.84
CA ILE A 712 -15.68 36.04 21.75
C ILE A 712 -15.67 37.20 22.75
N THR A 713 -16.54 38.19 22.52
CA THR A 713 -16.81 39.26 23.48
C THR A 713 -17.42 38.70 24.76
N ALA A 714 -16.96 39.18 25.92
CA ALA A 714 -17.48 38.77 27.21
C ALA A 714 -18.95 39.20 27.38
N VAL A 715 -19.87 38.22 27.37
CA VAL A 715 -21.26 38.42 27.81
C VAL A 715 -21.31 38.21 29.32
N SER A 716 -21.94 39.15 30.03
CA SER A 716 -21.95 39.17 31.49
C SER A 716 -22.61 37.93 32.10
N ALA A 717 -21.95 37.31 33.06
CA ALA A 717 -22.59 36.29 33.89
C ALA A 717 -23.72 36.92 34.73
N PRO A 718 -24.93 36.31 34.79
CA PRO A 718 -26.01 36.81 35.63
C PRO A 718 -25.65 36.66 37.12
N ALA A 719 -25.99 37.66 37.92
CA ALA A 719 -25.66 37.71 39.33
C ALA A 719 -26.58 36.82 40.20
N SER A 720 -26.06 36.47 41.38
CA SER A 720 -26.79 35.99 42.56
C SER A 720 -27.64 34.72 42.44
N LEU A 721 -27.13 33.61 42.99
CA LEU A 721 -27.84 32.92 44.07
C LEU A 721 -26.80 32.41 45.11
N PRO A 722 -27.00 32.58 46.43
CA PRO A 722 -25.98 32.25 47.43
C PRO A 722 -26.12 30.81 47.96
N THR A 723 -25.14 29.95 47.67
CA THR A 723 -25.04 28.60 48.27
C THR A 723 -24.24 28.64 49.58
N PRO A 724 -24.67 27.98 50.68
CA PRO A 724 -24.01 28.13 51.98
C PRO A 724 -22.62 27.47 52.05
N ARG A 725 -21.71 28.07 52.83
CA ARG A 725 -20.44 27.43 53.22
C ARG A 725 -20.73 26.16 54.03
N ARG A 726 -20.24 25.01 53.58
CA ARG A 726 -20.01 23.83 54.45
C ARG A 726 -18.51 23.62 54.58
N ALA A 727 -18.07 23.13 55.74
CA ALA A 727 -16.67 23.18 56.15
C ALA A 727 -15.76 22.31 55.27
N VAL A 728 -14.49 22.73 55.21
CA VAL A 728 -13.38 21.94 54.70
C VAL A 728 -13.25 20.67 55.55
N THR A 729 -13.05 19.54 54.89
CA THR A 729 -12.46 18.34 55.48
C THR A 729 -11.25 18.00 54.63
N ASP A 730 -10.07 18.34 55.13
CA ASP A 730 -8.82 18.00 54.48
C ASP A 730 -8.68 16.48 54.47
N GLN A 731 -8.49 15.91 53.28
CA GLN A 731 -8.20 14.50 53.11
C GLN A 731 -7.10 14.41 52.05
N GLU A 732 -5.87 14.51 52.55
CA GLU A 732 -4.63 14.30 51.80
C GLU A 732 -4.64 12.84 51.34
N ASP A 733 -4.59 12.62 50.01
CA ASP A 733 -4.66 11.30 49.39
C ASP A 733 -3.39 11.11 48.55
N ASP A 734 -2.43 10.36 49.10
CA ASP A 734 -0.99 10.36 48.74
C ASP A 734 -0.68 9.69 47.38
N ALA A 735 -1.20 10.23 46.29
CA ALA A 735 -1.10 9.65 44.94
C ALA A 735 0.25 9.87 44.21
N GLU A 736 1.31 10.31 44.90
CA GLU A 736 2.66 10.49 44.32
C GLU A 736 3.58 9.27 44.58
N GLY A 737 3.27 8.12 43.95
CA GLY A 737 3.98 6.85 44.24
C GLY A 737 4.16 5.86 43.09
N ILE A 738 3.92 6.24 41.82
CA ILE A 738 3.88 5.29 40.67
C ILE A 738 5.00 5.56 39.63
N TRP A 739 5.91 6.51 39.88
CA TRP A 739 7.06 6.79 39.01
C TRP A 739 8.39 6.67 39.78
N ALA A 740 8.87 5.44 39.93
CA ALA A 740 10.19 5.08 40.47
C ALA A 740 10.77 3.89 39.68
#